data_AF-A0A0G2GJF0-F1
#
_entry.id   AF-A0A0G2GJF0-F1
#
_cell.length_a   1.000
_cell.length_b   1.000
_cell.length_c   1.000
_cell.angle_alpha   90.00
_cell.angle_beta   90.00
_cell.angle_gamma   90.00
#
_symmetry.space_group_name_H-M   'P 1'
#
loop_
_entity.id
_entity.type
_entity.pdbx_description
1 polymer ?
#
loop_
_entity_poly.entity_id
_entity_poly.type
_entity_poly.pdbx_seq_one_letter_code
_entity_poly.pdbx_strand_id
1 'polypeptide(L)'
;MASTMKRNPDFSSGRAASKKRGPGRADRDGDISMDSRPRNSNNRIGKTGARGGAGNRPSLGRKGLNLNALEDEVDMQASGNSASTNVRSRPRNNEPRSQYTKIRVTGWKNSKAASNEDKGVSALVSFLQNKTRIGRQKAVRAGRMTGRVDVHLDKWQKESDDSLVFSVPTDVGNSMLRMDGWSFSGANIAIKKADKQRSPTPEQDDAVLKLRATLTSMLERRYNAEAKLLDLSSLGLDPDLKSLGVFDMGSSTAAKVFPAVMKQCDTLFKSPQEKRERFDAVTLHSNELTSLDNVKTLAFTFPDLKNLDLSNNKFAKLEDLHPWKNRFRKLDHLVLTNNPIEQVPDYAVEILKWFPSLRFLNAVQVRSDAEVAQATASQKKSLPVKPRTMLGDEDVTNTFVSAFFPGFDADRNALVTAYYDQTSQFSFAVNTHALRDASAHEALTKSEWESYIRKSRNLKAITHAPARQSRLFVGQDQIREAFAIIPMTRHAAEPEKVHIESQSLPVVPDGTGQYPQGVVGLLITVHGEYEEIDVSTGQATKRRSYDRSITLGPGLTGTGLRVINDMFTVRAYGGCAAFQPEQVPAEPVLSEQDLLVLEFSKHTGMTVDYSRMCLVESAWDPNAALATFESAKANLPAEAFINAV
;
A
#
# COMPACT_ATOMS: atom_id res chain seq x y z
N MET A 1 -26.17 -86.70 35.26
CA MET A 1 -27.32 -86.82 36.17
C MET A 1 -27.86 -85.43 36.44
N ALA A 2 -29.18 -85.31 36.51
CA ALA A 2 -29.97 -84.11 36.30
C ALA A 2 -29.88 -83.01 37.37
N SER A 3 -30.22 -81.79 36.91
CA SER A 3 -31.11 -80.79 37.55
C SER A 3 -30.62 -80.00 38.78
N THR A 4 -30.93 -78.70 38.99
CA THR A 4 -31.73 -77.67 38.30
C THR A 4 -31.53 -76.32 39.04
N MET A 5 -31.52 -75.20 38.30
CA MET A 5 -32.11 -73.85 38.59
C MET A 5 -31.76 -73.11 39.92
N LYS A 6 -31.58 -71.78 40.03
CA LYS A 6 -31.95 -70.61 39.22
C LYS A 6 -31.34 -69.31 39.82
N ARG A 7 -31.22 -68.28 38.96
CA ARG A 7 -31.29 -66.80 39.18
C ARG A 7 -30.00 -65.96 39.36
N ASN A 8 -29.73 -65.22 38.28
CA ASN A 8 -28.97 -63.97 38.02
C ASN A 8 -29.20 -62.81 39.02
N PRO A 9 -28.38 -61.70 39.01
CA PRO A 9 -27.73 -61.12 37.82
C PRO A 9 -26.27 -60.61 37.92
N ASP A 10 -25.67 -60.58 36.74
CA ASP A 10 -24.32 -60.11 36.39
C ASP A 10 -24.11 -58.59 36.50
N PHE A 11 -22.94 -58.24 37.02
CA PHE A 11 -22.19 -57.01 36.69
C PHE A 11 -21.22 -57.35 35.55
N SER A 12 -21.29 -56.63 34.42
CA SER A 12 -20.37 -56.80 33.31
C SER A 12 -19.41 -55.61 33.13
N SER A 13 -18.20 -56.01 32.76
CA SER A 13 -16.95 -55.30 32.54
C SER A 13 -16.95 -54.31 31.37
N GLY A 14 -16.32 -53.14 31.54
CA GLY A 14 -15.97 -52.21 30.45
C GLY A 14 -14.53 -52.38 29.97
N ARG A 15 -14.37 -52.80 28.70
CA ARG A 15 -13.12 -52.79 27.92
C ARG A 15 -12.66 -51.36 27.60
N ALA A 16 -11.37 -51.09 27.76
CA ALA A 16 -10.73 -49.84 27.32
C ALA A 16 -10.42 -49.88 25.81
N ALA A 17 -10.82 -48.81 25.09
CA ALA A 17 -10.46 -48.57 23.70
C ALA A 17 -9.51 -47.38 23.61
N SER A 18 -8.31 -47.58 23.04
CA SER A 18 -7.39 -46.50 22.70
C SER A 18 -7.89 -45.74 21.47
N LYS A 19 -7.98 -44.41 21.54
CA LYS A 19 -8.26 -43.52 20.40
C LYS A 19 -6.96 -42.86 19.92
N LYS A 20 -6.59 -43.14 18.67
CA LYS A 20 -5.56 -42.41 17.90
C LYS A 20 -5.90 -40.91 17.87
N ARG A 21 -4.91 -40.05 18.17
CA ARG A 21 -4.97 -38.58 18.00
C ARG A 21 -4.53 -38.20 16.58
N GLY A 22 -5.30 -37.35 15.90
CA GLY A 22 -4.93 -36.72 14.62
C GLY A 22 -4.05 -35.46 14.81
N PRO A 23 -3.52 -34.87 13.72
CA PRO A 23 -2.52 -33.80 13.79
C PRO A 23 -3.15 -32.44 14.21
N GLY A 24 -2.41 -31.66 15.00
CA GLY A 24 -2.83 -30.34 15.48
C GLY A 24 -2.87 -29.28 14.37
N ARG A 25 -3.85 -28.37 14.43
CA ARG A 25 -3.95 -27.21 13.52
C ARG A 25 -3.06 -26.07 14.02
N ALA A 26 -2.15 -25.62 13.15
CA ALA A 26 -1.38 -24.39 13.34
C ALA A 26 -2.21 -23.15 12.95
N ASP A 27 -1.89 -21.99 13.51
CA ASP A 27 -2.55 -20.71 13.19
C ASP A 27 -2.00 -20.04 11.91
N ARG A 28 -2.45 -18.81 11.63
CA ARG A 28 -2.09 -18.04 10.42
C ARG A 28 -0.57 -17.75 10.32
N ASP A 29 0.13 -17.88 11.44
CA ASP A 29 1.57 -17.67 11.56
C ASP A 29 2.35 -18.97 11.74
N GLY A 30 1.68 -20.13 11.91
CA GLY A 30 2.29 -21.47 11.91
C GLY A 30 2.68 -22.01 13.29
N ASP A 31 2.11 -21.51 14.40
CA ASP A 31 2.47 -21.94 15.75
C ASP A 31 1.61 -23.11 16.27
N ILE A 32 2.24 -24.05 16.99
CA ILE A 32 1.58 -25.22 17.64
C ILE A 32 2.07 -25.28 19.09
N SER A 33 1.26 -24.78 20.02
CA SER A 33 1.59 -24.77 21.45
C SER A 33 1.28 -26.11 22.14
N MET A 34 2.29 -26.78 22.70
CA MET A 34 2.15 -27.94 23.59
C MET A 34 2.84 -27.65 24.92
N ASP A 35 2.08 -27.36 25.98
CA ASP A 35 2.42 -27.82 27.33
C ASP A 35 1.30 -27.58 28.35
N SER A 36 1.23 -28.48 29.33
CA SER A 36 0.19 -28.55 30.36
C SER A 36 0.80 -28.87 31.73
N ARG A 37 0.56 -28.03 32.76
CA ARG A 37 0.56 -28.36 34.22
C ARG A 37 0.25 -27.13 35.11
N PRO A 38 -0.08 -27.28 36.42
CA PRO A 38 -1.39 -26.88 36.95
C PRO A 38 -1.42 -25.67 37.90
N ARG A 39 -2.66 -25.19 38.11
CA ARG A 39 -3.12 -24.07 38.94
C ARG A 39 -2.63 -24.09 40.40
N ASN A 40 -2.36 -22.89 40.92
CA ASN A 40 -2.70 -22.56 42.31
C ASN A 40 -3.24 -21.12 42.47
N SER A 41 -3.77 -20.83 43.66
CA SER A 41 -4.95 -20.02 43.97
C SER A 41 -4.67 -18.67 44.66
N ASN A 42 -5.73 -17.85 44.76
CA ASN A 42 -5.91 -16.64 45.61
C ASN A 42 -5.10 -15.39 45.18
N ASN A 43 -5.58 -14.15 45.28
CA ASN A 43 -6.41 -13.54 46.32
C ASN A 43 -7.22 -12.31 45.81
N ARG A 44 -8.19 -11.89 46.63
CA ARG A 44 -9.23 -10.83 46.49
C ARG A 44 -8.73 -9.37 46.64
N ILE A 45 -9.72 -8.45 46.50
CA ILE A 45 -9.89 -7.07 47.04
C ILE A 45 -9.73 -5.99 45.93
N GLY A 46 -10.62 -5.03 45.66
CA GLY A 46 -11.86 -4.53 46.28
C GLY A 46 -11.84 -2.98 46.33
N LYS A 47 -12.99 -2.32 46.03
CA LYS A 47 -13.37 -0.86 46.06
C LYS A 47 -13.35 -0.14 44.69
N THR A 48 -14.41 0.44 44.10
CA THR A 48 -15.64 1.22 44.44
C THR A 48 -15.49 2.75 44.37
N GLY A 49 -16.35 3.38 43.56
CA GLY A 49 -16.68 4.82 43.55
C GLY A 49 -16.48 5.45 42.15
N ALA A 50 -17.34 6.29 41.57
CA ALA A 50 -18.67 6.81 41.92
C ALA A 50 -19.30 7.39 40.62
N ARG A 51 -20.64 7.49 40.60
CA ARG A 51 -21.47 7.99 39.49
C ARG A 51 -21.42 9.52 39.36
N GLY A 52 -21.53 10.02 38.12
CA GLY A 52 -21.99 11.37 37.79
C GLY A 52 -22.91 11.29 36.58
N GLY A 53 -24.16 11.73 36.72
CA GLY A 53 -25.19 11.68 35.69
C GLY A 53 -25.43 13.04 35.02
N ALA A 54 -25.85 12.99 33.76
CA ALA A 54 -26.58 14.01 33.00
C ALA A 54 -27.00 13.30 31.69
N GLY A 55 -28.18 13.40 31.10
CA GLY A 55 -29.33 14.31 31.24
C GLY A 55 -30.02 14.18 29.88
N ASN A 56 -31.20 13.57 29.84
CA ASN A 56 -31.90 13.17 28.63
C ASN A 56 -32.65 14.37 28.01
N ARG A 57 -32.54 14.59 26.68
CA ARG A 57 -33.49 15.40 25.89
C ARG A 57 -33.79 14.70 24.55
N PRO A 58 -35.06 14.70 24.09
CA PRO A 58 -35.54 13.79 23.05
C PRO A 58 -35.31 14.31 21.62
N SER A 59 -34.92 13.40 20.72
CA SER A 59 -34.84 13.65 19.27
C SER A 59 -36.20 13.32 18.62
N LEU A 60 -36.85 14.34 18.05
CA LEU A 60 -37.91 14.18 17.06
C LEU A 60 -37.32 13.61 15.76
N GLY A 61 -38.09 12.75 15.09
CA GLY A 61 -37.64 11.97 13.94
C GLY A 61 -37.38 12.78 12.67
N ARG A 62 -36.46 12.29 11.83
CA ARG A 62 -36.32 12.71 10.44
C ARG A 62 -35.81 11.55 9.59
N LYS A 63 -36.63 11.15 8.60
CA LYS A 63 -36.21 10.30 7.46
C LYS A 63 -35.12 11.08 6.70
N GLY A 64 -33.94 10.49 6.49
CA GLY A 64 -32.80 11.18 5.87
C GLY A 64 -32.01 10.29 4.91
N LEU A 65 -31.62 10.87 3.77
CA LEU A 65 -30.78 10.31 2.70
C LEU A 65 -29.45 9.76 3.25
N ASN A 66 -29.01 8.58 2.77
CA ASN A 66 -27.82 7.90 3.30
C ASN A 66 -26.54 8.23 2.48
N LEU A 67 -26.03 9.45 2.62
CA LEU A 67 -24.75 9.89 2.02
C LEU A 67 -23.53 9.13 2.58
N ASN A 68 -23.64 8.54 3.77
CA ASN A 68 -22.56 7.75 4.40
C ASN A 68 -22.23 6.48 3.60
N ALA A 69 -23.18 5.93 2.82
CA ALA A 69 -22.97 4.75 2.01
C ALA A 69 -22.01 4.97 0.83
N LEU A 70 -21.87 6.22 0.34
CA LEU A 70 -20.97 6.57 -0.76
C LEU A 70 -19.56 6.92 -0.25
N GLU A 71 -19.44 7.43 0.97
CA GLU A 71 -18.17 7.79 1.62
C GLU A 71 -17.32 6.57 2.00
N ASP A 72 -17.93 5.53 2.59
CA ASP A 72 -17.25 4.27 2.99
C ASP A 72 -16.61 3.51 1.79
N GLU A 73 -17.01 3.86 0.56
CA GLU A 73 -16.48 3.32 -0.70
C GLU A 73 -15.29 4.14 -1.26
N VAL A 74 -15.23 5.45 -0.98
CA VAL A 74 -14.14 6.36 -1.39
C VAL A 74 -12.92 6.22 -0.47
N ASP A 75 -13.13 6.09 0.84
CA ASP A 75 -12.05 5.86 1.82
C ASP A 75 -11.32 4.50 1.62
N MET A 76 -11.99 3.54 0.99
CA MET A 76 -11.39 2.26 0.59
C MET A 76 -10.44 2.37 -0.61
N GLN A 77 -10.64 3.33 -1.52
CA GLN A 77 -9.70 3.60 -2.62
C GLN A 77 -8.50 4.43 -2.16
N ALA A 78 -8.68 5.32 -1.19
CA ALA A 78 -7.59 6.12 -0.59
C ALA A 78 -6.55 5.27 0.16
N SER A 79 -6.93 4.08 0.64
CA SER A 79 -6.01 3.10 1.25
C SER A 79 -5.41 2.11 0.25
N GLY A 80 -5.92 2.06 -0.99
CA GLY A 80 -5.49 1.16 -2.05
C GLY A 80 -4.50 1.76 -3.05
N ASN A 81 -4.47 3.08 -3.21
CA ASN A 81 -3.53 3.78 -4.11
C ASN A 81 -2.86 4.97 -3.41
N SER A 82 -1.67 4.72 -2.86
CA SER A 82 -0.71 5.77 -2.53
C SER A 82 0.70 5.18 -2.63
N ALA A 83 1.19 5.05 -3.86
CA ALA A 83 2.61 5.10 -4.13
C ALA A 83 3.03 6.57 -4.33
N SER A 84 4.16 6.93 -3.71
CA SER A 84 4.89 8.21 -3.81
C SER A 84 4.38 9.42 -2.99
N THR A 85 4.73 9.43 -1.71
CA THR A 85 5.34 10.63 -1.10
C THR A 85 6.42 10.20 -0.13
N ASN A 86 7.68 10.43 -0.50
CA ASN A 86 8.79 10.53 0.44
C ASN A 86 8.50 11.68 1.40
N VAL A 87 7.92 11.37 2.55
CA VAL A 87 8.00 12.23 3.73
C VAL A 87 8.93 11.50 4.70
N ARG A 88 10.17 11.96 4.79
CA ARG A 88 11.03 11.70 5.95
C ARG A 88 10.37 12.37 7.16
N SER A 89 9.42 11.69 7.79
CA SER A 89 8.98 12.02 9.13
C SER A 89 10.00 11.45 10.11
N ARG A 90 10.73 12.36 10.78
CA ARG A 90 11.55 12.05 11.96
C ARG A 90 10.72 11.26 12.99
N PRO A 91 11.34 10.33 13.75
CA PRO A 91 10.60 9.46 14.67
C PRO A 91 10.11 10.28 15.86
N ARG A 92 8.83 10.64 15.87
CA ARG A 92 8.10 10.87 17.12
C ARG A 92 7.52 9.55 17.56
N ASN A 93 7.85 9.11 18.78
CA ASN A 93 7.21 8.01 19.47
C ASN A 93 5.69 8.13 19.36
N ASN A 94 5.08 7.35 18.47
CA ASN A 94 3.64 7.23 18.38
C ASN A 94 3.32 5.74 18.38
N GLU A 95 2.54 5.33 19.38
CA GLU A 95 1.94 4.01 19.46
C GLU A 95 1.30 3.64 18.11
N PRO A 96 1.40 2.37 17.65
CA PRO A 96 0.76 1.96 16.42
C PRO A 96 -0.75 2.25 16.50
N ARG A 97 -1.29 3.00 15.53
CA ARG A 97 -2.74 3.22 15.40
C ARG A 97 -3.44 1.86 15.35
N SER A 98 -4.11 1.49 16.45
CA SER A 98 -4.92 0.28 16.51
C SER A 98 -5.98 0.34 15.41
N GLN A 99 -5.98 -0.63 14.49
CA GLN A 99 -7.08 -0.78 13.53
C GLN A 99 -8.39 -0.99 14.31
N TYR A 100 -9.48 -0.35 13.87
CA TYR A 100 -10.81 -0.50 14.46
C TYR A 100 -11.67 -1.46 13.62
N THR A 101 -12.57 -2.18 14.28
CA THR A 101 -13.57 -3.05 13.68
C THR A 101 -14.96 -2.72 14.22
N LYS A 102 -16.00 -2.94 13.40
CA LYS A 102 -17.39 -2.78 13.80
C LYS A 102 -17.98 -4.14 14.18
N ILE A 103 -18.51 -4.25 15.40
CA ILE A 103 -19.16 -5.46 15.92
C ILE A 103 -20.65 -5.19 16.11
N ARG A 104 -21.50 -6.02 15.50
CA ARG A 104 -22.95 -5.97 15.69
C ARG A 104 -23.35 -6.97 16.78
N VAL A 105 -24.14 -6.49 17.74
CA VAL A 105 -24.77 -7.30 18.79
C VAL A 105 -26.27 -7.24 18.60
N THR A 106 -26.97 -8.38 18.63
CA THR A 106 -28.44 -8.49 18.51
C THR A 106 -29.02 -9.52 19.49
N GLY A 107 -30.35 -9.61 19.63
CA GLY A 107 -31.04 -10.64 20.40
C GLY A 107 -31.18 -10.35 21.89
N TRP A 108 -30.79 -9.17 22.37
CA TRP A 108 -30.85 -8.83 23.80
C TRP A 108 -32.24 -8.34 24.24
N LYS A 109 -33.11 -7.93 23.31
CA LYS A 109 -34.48 -7.51 23.65
C LYS A 109 -35.31 -8.57 24.35
N ASN A 110 -35.03 -9.84 24.07
CA ASN A 110 -35.75 -10.95 24.70
C ASN A 110 -35.29 -11.19 26.15
N SER A 111 -34.33 -10.40 26.63
CA SER A 111 -33.78 -10.53 27.98
C SER A 111 -34.65 -9.82 29.01
N LYS A 112 -34.54 -10.26 30.27
CA LYS A 112 -35.22 -9.61 31.41
C LYS A 112 -34.73 -8.18 31.65
N ALA A 113 -33.62 -7.76 31.04
CA ALA A 113 -33.12 -6.39 31.12
C ALA A 113 -33.88 -5.42 30.20
N ALA A 114 -34.70 -5.92 29.27
CA ALA A 114 -35.46 -5.08 28.34
C ALA A 114 -36.60 -4.29 29.01
N SER A 115 -37.00 -4.63 30.24
CA SER A 115 -37.98 -3.90 31.04
C SER A 115 -37.39 -2.66 31.74
N ASN A 116 -36.08 -2.41 31.61
CA ASN A 116 -35.45 -1.20 32.13
C ASN A 116 -35.82 0.04 31.29
N GLU A 117 -35.68 1.23 31.88
CA GLU A 117 -36.00 2.52 31.24
C GLU A 117 -35.23 2.73 29.91
N ASP A 118 -34.00 2.23 29.81
CA ASP A 118 -33.15 2.28 28.61
C ASP A 118 -33.28 1.04 27.70
N LYS A 119 -34.32 0.21 27.91
CA LYS A 119 -34.52 -1.09 27.25
C LYS A 119 -33.33 -2.05 27.40
N GLY A 120 -32.55 -1.92 28.47
CA GLY A 120 -31.46 -2.83 28.83
C GLY A 120 -30.12 -2.54 28.14
N VAL A 121 -29.99 -1.40 27.45
CA VAL A 121 -28.81 -1.04 26.66
C VAL A 121 -27.57 -0.83 27.54
N SER A 122 -27.65 -0.03 28.60
CA SER A 122 -26.51 0.20 29.51
C SER A 122 -26.07 -1.09 30.22
N ALA A 123 -27.03 -1.96 30.57
CA ALA A 123 -26.77 -3.26 31.15
C ALA A 123 -26.05 -4.19 30.17
N LEU A 124 -26.44 -4.18 28.89
CA LEU A 124 -25.78 -4.94 27.83
C LEU A 124 -24.36 -4.43 27.57
N VAL A 125 -24.15 -3.12 27.44
CA VAL A 125 -22.81 -2.51 27.24
C VAL A 125 -21.89 -2.86 28.41
N SER A 126 -22.38 -2.70 29.64
CA SER A 126 -21.63 -3.04 30.86
C SER A 126 -21.30 -4.53 30.94
N PHE A 127 -22.24 -5.40 30.55
CA PHE A 127 -22.03 -6.84 30.46
C PHE A 127 -20.93 -7.18 29.46
N LEU A 128 -21.03 -6.67 28.23
CA LEU A 128 -20.06 -6.90 27.16
C LEU A 128 -18.67 -6.40 27.56
N GLN A 129 -18.57 -5.19 28.12
CA GLN A 129 -17.30 -4.60 28.54
C GLN A 129 -16.63 -5.45 29.63
N ASN A 130 -17.38 -5.84 30.66
CA ASN A 130 -16.86 -6.66 31.75
C ASN A 130 -16.46 -8.06 31.28
N LYS A 131 -17.30 -8.72 30.48
CA LYS A 131 -17.02 -10.07 29.99
C LYS A 131 -15.84 -10.08 29.01
N THR A 132 -15.73 -9.08 28.14
CA THR A 132 -14.58 -8.93 27.24
C THR A 132 -13.30 -8.68 28.03
N ARG A 133 -13.32 -7.78 29.03
CA ARG A 133 -12.17 -7.54 29.92
C ARG A 133 -11.74 -8.80 30.66
N ILE A 134 -12.68 -9.54 31.25
CA ILE A 134 -12.39 -10.81 31.95
C ILE A 134 -11.84 -11.86 30.99
N GLY A 135 -12.40 -11.98 29.78
CA GLY A 135 -11.93 -12.88 28.74
C GLY A 135 -10.49 -12.58 28.33
N ARG A 136 -10.17 -11.30 28.12
CA ARG A 136 -8.81 -10.83 27.80
C ARG A 136 -7.85 -11.01 28.97
N GLN A 137 -8.26 -10.73 30.20
CA GLN A 137 -7.43 -10.98 31.39
C GLN A 137 -7.07 -12.46 31.54
N LYS A 138 -8.02 -13.36 31.26
CA LYS A 138 -7.76 -14.80 31.21
C LYS A 138 -6.85 -15.19 30.05
N ALA A 139 -7.01 -14.58 28.88
CA ALA A 139 -6.16 -14.83 27.72
C ALA A 139 -4.71 -14.40 27.96
N VAL A 140 -4.48 -13.22 28.56
CA VAL A 140 -3.15 -12.72 28.95
C VAL A 140 -2.51 -13.64 29.99
N ARG A 141 -3.23 -14.01 31.06
CA ARG A 141 -2.74 -14.97 32.06
C ARG A 141 -2.43 -16.35 31.48
N ALA A 142 -3.09 -16.73 30.40
CA ALA A 142 -2.88 -17.99 29.70
C ALA A 142 -1.86 -17.89 28.54
N GLY A 143 -1.16 -16.76 28.39
CA GLY A 143 -0.18 -16.55 27.32
C GLY A 143 -0.76 -16.45 25.91
N ARG A 144 -2.09 -16.39 25.74
CA ARG A 144 -2.78 -16.38 24.43
C ARG A 144 -2.96 -14.97 23.85
N MET A 145 -2.47 -13.95 24.55
CA MET A 145 -2.57 -12.54 24.18
C MET A 145 -1.46 -11.75 24.87
N THR A 146 -0.84 -10.80 24.15
CA THR A 146 0.06 -9.78 24.69
C THR A 146 -0.59 -8.40 24.49
N GLY A 147 -0.55 -7.52 25.49
CA GLY A 147 -1.13 -6.17 25.40
C GLY A 147 -2.08 -5.76 26.54
N ARG A 148 -2.69 -4.57 26.44
CA ARG A 148 -3.56 -3.98 27.47
C ARG A 148 -4.82 -4.84 27.68
N VAL A 149 -5.20 -5.05 28.95
CA VAL A 149 -6.40 -5.80 29.36
C VAL A 149 -7.64 -4.92 29.35
N ASP A 150 -7.45 -3.60 29.47
CA ASP A 150 -8.55 -2.65 29.57
C ASP A 150 -9.39 -2.62 28.29
N VAL A 151 -10.71 -2.63 28.50
CA VAL A 151 -11.72 -2.57 27.45
C VAL A 151 -12.67 -1.45 27.81
N HIS A 152 -12.82 -0.51 26.88
CA HIS A 152 -13.79 0.57 26.95
C HIS A 152 -14.71 0.46 25.74
N LEU A 153 -16.02 0.36 25.97
CA LEU A 153 -17.04 0.25 24.92
C LEU A 153 -17.85 1.55 24.83
N ASP A 154 -17.16 2.70 24.75
CA ASP A 154 -17.79 4.03 24.77
C ASP A 154 -18.38 4.42 23.41
N LYS A 155 -17.85 3.84 22.33
CA LYS A 155 -18.25 4.15 20.95
C LYS A 155 -19.19 3.08 20.39
N TRP A 156 -20.48 3.31 20.55
CA TRP A 156 -21.52 2.48 19.96
C TRP A 156 -22.68 3.32 19.42
N GLN A 157 -23.40 2.74 18.46
CA GLN A 157 -24.59 3.35 17.87
C GLN A 157 -25.71 2.31 17.83
N LYS A 158 -26.95 2.78 18.01
CA LYS A 158 -28.14 1.96 17.87
C LYS A 158 -28.55 1.95 16.40
N GLU A 159 -28.46 0.79 15.76
CA GLU A 159 -28.82 0.61 14.34
C GLU A 159 -30.30 0.28 14.18
N SER A 160 -30.85 -0.49 15.10
CA SER A 160 -32.28 -0.76 15.20
C SER A 160 -32.66 -1.00 16.66
N ASP A 161 -33.93 -1.25 16.95
CA ASP A 161 -34.33 -1.50 18.32
C ASP A 161 -33.69 -2.75 18.96
N ASP A 162 -33.26 -3.73 18.17
CA ASP A 162 -32.56 -4.96 18.63
C ASP A 162 -31.19 -5.14 17.93
N SER A 163 -30.57 -4.03 17.46
CA SER A 163 -29.19 -4.02 16.95
C SER A 163 -28.35 -2.86 17.51
N LEU A 164 -27.25 -3.18 18.19
CA LEU A 164 -26.20 -2.24 18.58
C LEU A 164 -24.93 -2.52 17.81
N VAL A 165 -24.30 -1.47 17.29
CA VAL A 165 -23.02 -1.56 16.57
C VAL A 165 -21.93 -0.85 17.36
N PHE A 166 -20.91 -1.59 17.77
CA PHE A 166 -19.75 -1.11 18.52
C PHE A 166 -18.58 -0.85 17.58
N SER A 167 -17.92 0.30 17.70
CA SER A 167 -16.65 0.59 17.03
C SER A 167 -15.51 0.43 18.03
N VAL A 168 -14.76 -0.67 17.90
CA VAL A 168 -13.73 -1.06 18.87
C VAL A 168 -12.43 -1.43 18.16
N PRO A 169 -11.27 -1.33 18.81
CA PRO A 169 -10.03 -1.90 18.28
C PRO A 169 -10.20 -3.37 17.85
N THR A 170 -9.56 -3.78 16.75
CA THR A 170 -9.74 -5.10 16.12
C THR A 170 -9.49 -6.26 17.09
N ASP A 171 -8.54 -6.11 18.00
CA ASP A 171 -8.23 -7.08 19.06
C ASP A 171 -9.34 -7.18 20.13
N VAL A 172 -9.97 -6.05 20.49
CA VAL A 172 -11.17 -6.01 21.34
C VAL A 172 -12.33 -6.69 20.61
N GLY A 173 -12.57 -6.35 19.34
CA GLY A 173 -13.64 -6.94 18.55
C GLY A 173 -13.51 -8.45 18.40
N ASN A 174 -12.30 -8.96 18.16
CA ASN A 174 -12.03 -10.40 18.12
C ASN A 174 -12.33 -11.11 19.45
N SER A 175 -12.18 -10.42 20.57
CA SER A 175 -12.54 -10.94 21.88
C SER A 175 -14.06 -10.95 22.09
N MET A 176 -14.75 -9.91 21.60
CA MET A 176 -16.22 -9.83 21.65
C MET A 176 -16.90 -10.93 20.82
N LEU A 177 -16.38 -11.24 19.63
CA LEU A 177 -16.92 -12.28 18.75
C LEU A 177 -16.96 -13.68 19.38
N ARG A 178 -16.06 -13.96 20.35
CA ARG A 178 -16.07 -15.24 21.08
C ARG A 178 -17.24 -15.39 22.05
N MET A 179 -17.99 -14.31 22.28
CA MET A 179 -19.18 -14.29 23.12
C MET A 179 -20.47 -14.41 22.29
N ASP A 180 -20.38 -14.71 20.99
CA ASP A 180 -21.54 -15.07 20.19
C ASP A 180 -22.29 -16.26 20.81
N GLY A 181 -23.61 -16.14 20.90
CA GLY A 181 -24.49 -17.13 21.51
C GLY A 181 -24.52 -17.13 23.06
N TRP A 182 -23.85 -16.19 23.73
CA TRP A 182 -23.87 -16.13 25.19
C TRP A 182 -25.23 -15.71 25.75
N SER A 183 -25.58 -16.22 26.92
CA SER A 183 -26.80 -15.79 27.62
C SER A 183 -26.55 -14.48 28.38
N PHE A 184 -27.36 -13.47 28.07
CA PHE A 184 -27.48 -12.20 28.77
C PHE A 184 -28.89 -12.07 29.33
N SER A 185 -29.01 -12.02 30.67
CA SER A 185 -30.27 -11.83 31.39
C SER A 185 -31.43 -12.73 30.87
N GLY A 186 -31.10 -14.00 30.60
CA GLY A 186 -32.06 -15.02 30.16
C GLY A 186 -32.29 -15.14 28.65
N ALA A 187 -31.69 -14.29 27.82
CA ALA A 187 -31.74 -14.39 26.35
C ALA A 187 -30.35 -14.56 25.75
N ASN A 188 -30.26 -15.27 24.63
CA ASN A 188 -28.99 -15.43 23.93
C ASN A 188 -28.73 -14.24 23.02
N ILE A 189 -27.54 -13.66 23.13
CA ILE A 189 -27.09 -12.58 22.26
C ILE A 189 -26.31 -13.14 21.08
N ALA A 190 -26.54 -12.58 19.90
CA ALA A 190 -25.72 -12.85 18.72
C ALA A 190 -24.70 -11.73 18.55
N ILE A 191 -23.43 -12.08 18.36
CA ILE A 191 -22.33 -11.13 18.18
C ILE A 191 -21.61 -11.49 16.89
N LYS A 192 -21.79 -10.66 15.87
CA LYS A 192 -21.21 -10.88 14.55
C LYS A 192 -20.32 -9.71 14.16
N LYS A 193 -19.35 -9.96 13.29
CA LYS A 193 -18.67 -8.86 12.60
C LYS A 193 -19.76 -8.13 11.81
N ALA A 194 -19.79 -6.81 11.91
CA ALA A 194 -20.55 -6.04 10.97
C ALA A 194 -19.78 -6.08 9.64
N ASP A 195 -19.94 -7.18 8.89
CA ASP A 195 -19.37 -7.28 7.54
C ASP A 195 -19.93 -6.15 6.69
N LYS A 196 -19.09 -5.60 5.80
CA LYS A 196 -19.47 -4.58 4.82
C LYS A 196 -20.47 -5.08 3.76
N GLN A 197 -21.17 -6.19 4.00
CA GLN A 197 -22.34 -6.58 3.25
C GLN A 197 -23.58 -6.00 3.92
N ARG A 198 -24.04 -4.88 3.34
CA ARG A 198 -25.48 -4.58 3.29
C ARG A 198 -26.19 -5.86 2.84
N SER A 199 -26.87 -6.56 3.74
CA SER A 199 -28.11 -7.21 3.35
C SER A 199 -29.11 -6.07 3.12
N PRO A 200 -29.65 -5.88 1.91
CA PRO A 200 -30.57 -4.80 1.62
C PRO A 200 -31.83 -5.04 2.46
N THR A 201 -32.11 -4.17 3.41
CA THR A 201 -33.49 -3.94 3.82
C THR A 201 -34.18 -3.29 2.60
N PRO A 202 -35.35 -3.76 2.16
CA PRO A 202 -35.98 -3.34 0.89
C PRO A 202 -36.35 -1.85 0.79
N GLU A 203 -36.12 -1.04 1.83
CA GLU A 203 -36.54 0.35 1.90
C GLU A 203 -35.41 1.37 1.65
N GLN A 204 -34.19 0.94 1.28
CA GLN A 204 -33.04 1.85 1.04
C GLN A 204 -32.51 1.95 -0.41
N ASP A 205 -33.02 1.20 -1.38
CA ASP A 205 -32.49 1.27 -2.76
C ASP A 205 -33.00 2.48 -3.55
N ASP A 206 -34.26 2.86 -3.39
CA ASP A 206 -34.84 3.94 -4.20
C ASP A 206 -34.20 5.31 -3.93
N ALA A 207 -33.88 5.61 -2.66
CA ALA A 207 -33.23 6.86 -2.29
C ALA A 207 -31.78 6.97 -2.80
N VAL A 208 -31.04 5.86 -2.85
CA VAL A 208 -29.66 5.83 -3.38
C VAL A 208 -29.66 5.89 -4.90
N LEU A 209 -30.60 5.20 -5.56
CA LEU A 209 -30.80 5.26 -7.00
C LEU A 209 -31.21 6.66 -7.44
N LYS A 210 -32.14 7.29 -6.72
CA LYS A 210 -32.55 8.68 -6.95
C LYS A 210 -31.37 9.63 -6.79
N LEU A 211 -30.58 9.50 -5.71
CA LEU A 211 -29.37 10.31 -5.52
C LEU A 211 -28.39 10.14 -6.68
N ARG A 212 -28.08 8.91 -7.09
CA ARG A 212 -27.17 8.66 -8.23
C ARG A 212 -27.70 9.24 -9.52
N ALA A 213 -29.00 9.08 -9.81
CA ALA A 213 -29.63 9.63 -11.00
C ALA A 213 -29.55 11.17 -11.01
N THR A 214 -29.83 11.82 -9.87
CA THR A 214 -29.73 13.28 -9.73
C THR A 214 -28.28 13.75 -9.91
N LEU A 215 -27.30 13.04 -9.35
CA LEU A 215 -25.87 13.36 -9.54
C LEU A 215 -25.43 13.18 -11.00
N THR A 216 -25.86 12.11 -11.68
CA THR A 216 -25.59 11.90 -13.11
C THR A 216 -26.16 13.04 -13.95
N SER A 217 -27.44 13.38 -13.76
CA SER A 217 -28.10 14.47 -14.48
C SER A 217 -27.39 15.82 -14.27
N MET A 218 -26.95 16.09 -13.04
CA MET A 218 -26.21 17.31 -12.70
C MET A 218 -24.85 17.35 -13.41
N LEU A 219 -24.11 16.23 -13.40
CA LEU A 219 -22.81 16.11 -14.06
C LEU A 219 -22.92 16.26 -15.58
N GLU A 220 -23.92 15.64 -16.21
CA GLU A 220 -24.16 15.75 -17.65
C GLU A 220 -24.47 17.19 -18.07
N ARG A 221 -25.34 17.88 -17.31
CA ARG A 221 -25.70 19.28 -17.58
C ARG A 221 -24.52 20.23 -17.40
N ARG A 222 -23.62 19.94 -16.47
CA ARG A 222 -22.48 20.79 -16.10
C ARG A 222 -21.18 20.40 -16.81
N TYR A 223 -21.22 19.42 -17.70
CA TYR A 223 -20.07 19.04 -18.49
C TYR A 223 -20.12 19.69 -19.88
N ASN A 224 -19.05 20.41 -20.23
CA ASN A 224 -18.85 20.94 -21.56
C ASN A 224 -17.87 20.03 -22.32
N ALA A 225 -18.36 19.36 -23.35
CA ALA A 225 -17.58 18.41 -24.14
C ALA A 225 -16.53 19.06 -25.04
N GLU A 226 -16.79 20.27 -25.54
CA GLU A 226 -15.87 21.00 -26.42
C GLU A 226 -14.67 21.52 -25.64
N ALA A 227 -14.93 22.15 -24.49
CA ALA A 227 -13.89 22.64 -23.59
C ALA A 227 -13.28 21.55 -22.69
N LYS A 228 -13.83 20.32 -22.72
CA LYS A 228 -13.49 19.22 -21.81
C LYS A 228 -13.47 19.66 -20.34
N LEU A 229 -14.46 20.49 -20.01
CA LEU A 229 -14.58 21.22 -18.75
C LEU A 229 -15.75 20.65 -17.93
N LEU A 230 -15.48 20.29 -16.69
CA LEU A 230 -16.51 19.99 -15.71
C LEU A 230 -16.74 21.19 -14.79
N ASP A 231 -17.94 21.76 -14.87
CA ASP A 231 -18.35 22.91 -14.06
C ASP A 231 -18.93 22.47 -12.71
N LEU A 232 -18.13 22.57 -11.64
CA LEU A 232 -18.56 22.34 -10.26
C LEU A 232 -18.61 23.66 -9.48
N SER A 233 -18.88 24.77 -10.14
CA SER A 233 -19.06 26.08 -9.50
C SER A 233 -20.39 26.17 -8.73
N SER A 234 -20.38 26.95 -7.64
CA SER A 234 -21.57 27.26 -6.83
C SER A 234 -22.51 26.09 -6.58
N LEU A 235 -21.97 24.92 -6.19
CA LEU A 235 -22.75 23.69 -6.00
C LEU A 235 -23.86 23.85 -4.95
N GLY A 236 -23.65 24.69 -3.94
CA GLY A 236 -24.68 25.02 -2.94
C GLY A 236 -25.93 25.68 -3.53
N LEU A 237 -25.81 26.31 -4.71
CA LEU A 237 -26.91 26.96 -5.40
C LEU A 237 -27.61 26.07 -6.42
N ASP A 238 -27.05 24.91 -6.73
CA ASP A 238 -27.53 24.01 -7.77
C ASP A 238 -28.96 23.49 -7.49
N PRO A 239 -29.89 23.57 -8.46
CA PRO A 239 -31.28 23.17 -8.25
C PRO A 239 -31.44 21.66 -7.97
N ASP A 240 -30.61 20.82 -8.60
CA ASP A 240 -30.67 19.37 -8.43
C ASP A 240 -30.23 19.00 -7.01
N LEU A 241 -29.16 19.63 -6.51
CA LEU A 241 -28.68 19.42 -5.13
C LEU A 241 -29.60 20.06 -4.08
N LYS A 242 -30.18 21.23 -4.34
CA LYS A 242 -31.19 21.84 -3.47
C LYS A 242 -32.44 20.97 -3.34
N SER A 243 -32.89 20.34 -4.43
CA SER A 243 -34.05 19.44 -4.42
C SER A 243 -33.84 18.22 -3.50
N LEU A 244 -32.58 17.81 -3.31
CA LEU A 244 -32.20 16.72 -2.41
C LEU A 244 -32.10 17.18 -0.94
N GLY A 245 -32.13 18.48 -0.66
CA GLY A 245 -32.03 19.06 0.68
C GLY A 245 -30.68 18.80 1.37
N VAL A 246 -29.63 18.42 0.63
CA VAL A 246 -28.35 17.96 1.21
C VAL A 246 -27.61 19.07 1.97
N PHE A 247 -27.84 20.34 1.62
CA PHE A 247 -27.24 21.50 2.26
C PHE A 247 -28.05 22.03 3.45
N ASP A 248 -29.34 21.68 3.54
CA ASP A 248 -30.23 22.05 4.67
C ASP A 248 -30.10 21.10 5.88
N MET A 249 -29.36 20.00 5.70
CA MET A 249 -29.15 18.95 6.71
C MET A 249 -27.89 19.17 7.56
N GLY A 250 -27.29 20.35 7.51
CA GLY A 250 -26.11 20.75 8.30
C GLY A 250 -24.77 20.50 7.63
N SER A 251 -23.70 21.07 8.22
CA SER A 251 -22.35 21.13 7.64
C SER A 251 -21.70 19.77 7.39
N SER A 252 -22.01 18.76 8.21
CA SER A 252 -21.49 17.39 8.05
C SER A 252 -22.07 16.67 6.83
N THR A 253 -23.30 17.01 6.42
CA THR A 253 -23.97 16.42 5.27
C THR A 253 -23.50 17.09 3.97
N ALA A 254 -23.35 18.42 4.00
CA ALA A 254 -22.78 19.21 2.91
C ALA A 254 -21.36 18.76 2.53
N ALA A 255 -20.51 18.45 3.51
CA ALA A 255 -19.15 17.96 3.29
C ALA A 255 -19.09 16.62 2.53
N LYS A 256 -20.18 15.84 2.51
CA LYS A 256 -20.26 14.52 1.85
C LYS A 256 -20.71 14.59 0.40
N VAL A 257 -21.25 15.73 -0.03
CA VAL A 257 -21.75 15.91 -1.40
C VAL A 257 -20.60 15.77 -2.40
N PHE A 258 -19.46 16.42 -2.14
CA PHE A 258 -18.34 16.42 -3.08
C PHE A 258 -17.68 15.04 -3.23
N PRO A 259 -17.37 14.27 -2.15
CA PRO A 259 -16.97 12.87 -2.28
C PRO A 259 -17.98 12.00 -3.05
N ALA A 260 -19.28 12.22 -2.86
CA ALA A 260 -20.31 11.48 -3.58
C ALA A 260 -20.32 11.81 -5.09
N VAL A 261 -20.12 13.07 -5.47
CA VAL A 261 -19.96 13.49 -6.87
C VAL A 261 -18.74 12.81 -7.50
N MET A 262 -17.58 12.87 -6.82
CA MET A 262 -16.35 12.22 -7.28
C MET A 262 -16.52 10.70 -7.46
N LYS A 263 -17.23 10.06 -6.54
CA LYS A 263 -17.55 8.63 -6.64
C LYS A 263 -18.46 8.32 -7.82
N GLN A 264 -19.42 9.19 -8.09
CA GLN A 264 -20.27 9.04 -9.27
C GLN A 264 -19.44 9.19 -10.56
N CYS A 265 -18.50 10.13 -10.61
CA CYS A 265 -17.53 10.22 -11.71
C CYS A 265 -16.71 8.93 -11.87
N ASP A 266 -16.22 8.31 -10.79
CA ASP A 266 -15.52 7.02 -10.86
C ASP A 266 -16.40 5.87 -11.37
N THR A 267 -17.71 5.97 -11.16
CA THR A 267 -18.69 4.97 -11.62
C THR A 267 -18.97 5.11 -13.11
N LEU A 268 -19.11 6.37 -13.57
CA LEU A 268 -19.36 6.71 -14.97
C LEU A 268 -18.11 6.51 -15.84
N PHE A 269 -16.94 6.88 -15.33
CA PHE A 269 -15.66 6.85 -16.07
C PHE A 269 -14.68 5.91 -15.38
N LYS A 270 -14.60 4.67 -15.86
CA LYS A 270 -13.94 3.57 -15.14
C LYS A 270 -12.44 3.55 -15.33
N SER A 271 -11.95 3.97 -16.50
CA SER A 271 -10.53 3.90 -16.84
C SER A 271 -9.84 5.25 -16.63
N PRO A 272 -8.57 5.27 -16.17
CA PRO A 272 -7.78 6.49 -16.12
C PRO A 272 -7.60 7.16 -17.50
N GLN A 273 -7.55 6.35 -18.57
CA GLN A 273 -7.42 6.85 -19.94
C GLN A 273 -8.66 7.62 -20.37
N GLU A 274 -9.86 7.05 -20.18
CA GLU A 274 -11.11 7.71 -20.51
C GLU A 274 -11.24 9.06 -19.79
N LYS A 275 -10.87 9.11 -18.51
CA LYS A 275 -10.89 10.37 -17.74
C LYS A 275 -9.94 11.42 -18.31
N ARG A 276 -8.74 11.03 -18.73
CA ARG A 276 -7.77 11.94 -19.38
C ARG A 276 -8.28 12.48 -20.72
N GLU A 277 -8.98 11.65 -21.47
CA GLU A 277 -9.51 12.04 -22.78
C GLU A 277 -10.70 13.00 -22.65
N ARG A 278 -11.52 12.83 -21.61
CA ARG A 278 -12.74 13.61 -21.36
C ARG A 278 -12.52 14.87 -20.53
N PHE A 279 -11.61 14.88 -19.56
CA PHE A 279 -11.49 15.99 -18.60
C PHE A 279 -10.10 16.61 -18.64
N ASP A 280 -10.01 17.79 -19.25
CA ASP A 280 -8.81 18.63 -19.19
C ASP A 280 -8.96 19.74 -18.13
N ALA A 281 -10.20 20.17 -17.84
CA ALA A 281 -10.47 21.30 -16.95
C ALA A 281 -11.58 21.01 -15.92
N VAL A 282 -11.44 21.55 -14.71
CA VAL A 282 -12.48 21.58 -13.67
C VAL A 282 -12.54 22.98 -13.07
N THR A 283 -13.74 23.52 -12.89
CA THR A 283 -13.93 24.73 -12.09
C THR A 283 -14.68 24.44 -10.79
N LEU A 284 -14.20 25.07 -9.71
CA LEU A 284 -14.78 25.07 -8.36
C LEU A 284 -14.95 26.51 -7.86
N HIS A 285 -15.11 27.46 -8.77
CA HIS A 285 -15.26 28.85 -8.36
C HIS A 285 -16.55 29.07 -7.55
N SER A 286 -16.56 30.10 -6.70
CA SER A 286 -17.76 30.56 -5.99
C SER A 286 -18.45 29.46 -5.16
N ASN A 287 -17.66 28.62 -4.47
CA ASN A 287 -18.14 27.54 -3.60
C ASN A 287 -17.97 27.84 -2.11
N GLU A 288 -17.57 29.05 -1.75
CA GLU A 288 -17.39 29.48 -0.35
C GLU A 288 -16.36 28.64 0.43
N LEU A 289 -15.40 28.03 -0.27
CA LEU A 289 -14.43 27.11 0.32
C LEU A 289 -13.41 27.87 1.16
N THR A 290 -13.28 27.51 2.44
CA THR A 290 -12.22 28.01 3.34
C THR A 290 -11.01 27.09 3.41
N SER A 291 -11.14 25.83 2.96
CA SER A 291 -10.09 24.82 2.88
C SER A 291 -10.44 23.79 1.81
N LEU A 292 -9.43 23.17 1.21
CA LEU A 292 -9.59 22.07 0.25
C LEU A 292 -10.00 20.74 0.90
N ASP A 293 -10.12 20.65 2.23
CA ASP A 293 -10.42 19.40 2.93
C ASP A 293 -11.70 18.70 2.42
N ASN A 294 -12.73 19.49 2.09
CA ASN A 294 -14.01 18.97 1.59
C ASN A 294 -13.96 18.56 0.11
N VAL A 295 -12.97 19.06 -0.64
CA VAL A 295 -12.82 18.79 -2.08
C VAL A 295 -11.58 17.96 -2.42
N LYS A 296 -10.84 17.50 -1.40
CA LYS A 296 -9.56 16.80 -1.57
C LYS A 296 -9.63 15.58 -2.50
N THR A 297 -10.80 14.94 -2.60
CA THR A 297 -11.07 13.77 -3.45
C THR A 297 -10.86 14.04 -4.94
N LEU A 298 -10.96 15.30 -5.39
CA LEU A 298 -10.74 15.68 -6.80
C LEU A 298 -9.38 15.19 -7.33
N ALA A 299 -8.34 15.34 -6.51
CA ALA A 299 -6.97 14.97 -6.88
C ALA A 299 -6.77 13.46 -7.07
N PHE A 300 -7.70 12.65 -6.57
CA PHE A 300 -7.67 11.19 -6.74
C PHE A 300 -8.52 10.77 -7.94
N THR A 301 -9.64 11.44 -8.17
CA THR A 301 -10.55 11.16 -9.30
C THR A 301 -9.95 11.62 -10.62
N PHE A 302 -9.33 12.81 -10.66
CA PHE A 302 -8.72 13.42 -11.84
C PHE A 302 -7.25 13.82 -11.59
N PRO A 303 -6.33 12.86 -11.39
CA PRO A 303 -4.94 13.16 -11.02
C PRO A 303 -4.14 13.86 -12.13
N ASP A 304 -4.56 13.71 -13.39
CA ASP A 304 -3.90 14.22 -14.59
C ASP A 304 -4.50 15.54 -15.11
N LEU A 305 -5.31 16.22 -14.29
CA LEU A 305 -6.01 17.47 -14.66
C LEU A 305 -5.02 18.58 -15.07
N LYS A 306 -5.37 19.34 -16.12
CA LYS A 306 -4.53 20.43 -16.65
C LYS A 306 -4.98 21.80 -16.18
N ASN A 307 -6.29 22.07 -16.10
CA ASN A 307 -6.80 23.40 -15.78
C ASN A 307 -7.70 23.34 -14.54
N LEU A 308 -7.42 24.19 -13.56
CA LEU A 308 -8.17 24.23 -12.31
C LEU A 308 -8.50 25.66 -11.92
N ASP A 309 -9.78 25.92 -11.70
CA ASP A 309 -10.28 27.22 -11.24
C ASP A 309 -10.82 27.11 -9.81
N LEU A 310 -10.22 27.88 -8.92
CA LEU A 310 -10.52 28.02 -7.50
C LEU A 310 -10.91 29.47 -7.14
N SER A 311 -11.21 30.31 -8.14
CA SER A 311 -11.52 31.72 -7.93
C SER A 311 -12.76 31.95 -7.05
N ASN A 312 -12.86 33.13 -6.46
CA ASN A 312 -14.03 33.54 -5.66
C ASN A 312 -14.35 32.56 -4.50
N ASN A 313 -13.34 32.08 -3.81
CA ASN A 313 -13.48 31.28 -2.58
C ASN A 313 -12.93 32.07 -1.39
N LYS A 314 -12.68 31.40 -0.26
CA LYS A 314 -12.28 32.01 1.02
C LYS A 314 -10.96 31.45 1.55
N PHE A 315 -10.06 31.04 0.66
CA PHE A 315 -8.73 30.57 1.06
C PHE A 315 -7.91 31.75 1.59
N ALA A 316 -7.49 31.69 2.85
CA ALA A 316 -6.81 32.80 3.52
C ALA A 316 -5.31 32.56 3.73
N LYS A 317 -4.89 31.30 3.73
CA LYS A 317 -3.49 30.90 3.99
C LYS A 317 -3.11 29.69 3.16
N LEU A 318 -1.80 29.47 2.99
CA LEU A 318 -1.26 28.32 2.26
C LEU A 318 -1.75 26.99 2.82
N GLU A 319 -2.01 26.92 4.13
CA GLU A 319 -2.50 25.70 4.77
C GLU A 319 -3.83 25.21 4.24
N ASP A 320 -4.68 26.12 3.79
CA ASP A 320 -6.00 25.81 3.26
C ASP A 320 -5.88 25.02 1.94
N LEU A 321 -4.75 25.15 1.25
CA LEU A 321 -4.44 24.46 -0.01
C LEU A 321 -3.57 23.19 0.16
N HIS A 322 -3.08 22.91 1.37
CA HIS A 322 -2.21 21.75 1.63
C HIS A 322 -2.74 20.38 1.18
N PRO A 323 -4.05 20.08 1.19
CA PRO A 323 -4.56 18.80 0.70
C PRO A 323 -4.13 18.45 -0.74
N TRP A 324 -3.82 19.46 -1.56
CA TRP A 324 -3.34 19.30 -2.94
C TRP A 324 -1.85 19.62 -3.13
N LYS A 325 -1.10 19.83 -2.04
CA LYS A 325 0.36 19.96 -2.11
C LYS A 325 0.97 18.72 -2.77
N ASN A 326 1.78 18.94 -3.82
CA ASN A 326 2.42 17.91 -4.64
C ASN A 326 1.45 16.97 -5.39
N ARG A 327 0.18 17.38 -5.57
CA ARG A 327 -0.79 16.73 -6.48
C ARG A 327 -0.80 17.41 -7.85
N PHE A 328 -1.65 16.92 -8.76
CA PHE A 328 -1.85 17.46 -10.11
C PHE A 328 -0.54 17.81 -10.81
N ARG A 329 0.30 16.78 -11.05
CA ARG A 329 1.64 16.96 -11.62
C ARG A 329 1.65 17.43 -13.08
N LYS A 330 0.47 17.49 -13.70
CA LYS A 330 0.21 17.99 -15.07
C LYS A 330 -0.62 19.27 -15.08
N LEU A 331 -0.84 19.90 -13.92
CA LEU A 331 -1.57 21.15 -13.83
C LEU A 331 -0.80 22.26 -14.53
N ASP A 332 -1.46 22.86 -15.50
CA ASP A 332 -0.95 23.84 -16.43
C ASP A 332 -1.45 25.25 -16.12
N HIS A 333 -2.75 25.35 -15.79
CA HIS A 333 -3.42 26.59 -15.41
C HIS A 333 -4.06 26.45 -14.02
N LEU A 334 -3.80 27.42 -13.15
CA LEU A 334 -4.43 27.56 -11.83
C LEU A 334 -4.98 28.98 -11.66
N VAL A 335 -6.25 29.09 -11.31
CA VAL A 335 -6.89 30.38 -11.01
C VAL A 335 -7.25 30.42 -9.53
N LEU A 336 -6.67 31.37 -8.80
CA LEU A 336 -6.92 31.67 -7.39
C LEU A 336 -7.47 33.09 -7.17
N THR A 337 -7.82 33.80 -8.25
CA THR A 337 -8.31 35.18 -8.20
C THR A 337 -9.48 35.36 -7.23
N ASN A 338 -9.54 36.51 -6.55
CA ASN A 338 -10.54 36.86 -5.56
C ASN A 338 -10.55 35.91 -4.35
N ASN A 339 -9.37 35.45 -3.92
CA ASN A 339 -9.18 34.78 -2.64
C ASN A 339 -8.25 35.61 -1.73
N PRO A 340 -8.48 35.65 -0.41
CA PRO A 340 -7.59 36.38 0.50
C PRO A 340 -6.12 35.92 0.47
N ILE A 341 -5.85 34.68 0.03
CA ILE A 341 -4.50 34.13 -0.12
C ILE A 341 -3.59 34.95 -1.06
N GLU A 342 -4.16 35.73 -1.99
CA GLU A 342 -3.36 36.59 -2.89
C GLU A 342 -2.59 37.68 -2.13
N GLN A 343 -3.01 38.00 -0.91
CA GLN A 343 -2.33 38.97 -0.04
C GLN A 343 -1.21 38.32 0.81
N VAL A 344 -1.03 37.00 0.73
CA VAL A 344 0.00 36.29 1.50
C VAL A 344 1.35 36.45 0.79
N PRO A 345 2.42 36.91 1.49
CA PRO A 345 3.75 37.01 0.90
C PRO A 345 4.23 35.67 0.33
N ASP A 346 4.92 35.73 -0.81
CA ASP A 346 5.51 34.58 -1.50
C ASP A 346 4.55 33.43 -1.85
N TYR A 347 3.23 33.64 -1.80
CA TYR A 347 2.26 32.56 -2.08
C TYR A 347 2.48 31.96 -3.47
N ALA A 348 2.73 32.80 -4.49
CA ALA A 348 2.99 32.36 -5.85
C ALA A 348 4.24 31.46 -5.93
N VAL A 349 5.31 31.81 -5.20
CA VAL A 349 6.55 31.02 -5.15
C VAL A 349 6.29 29.65 -4.52
N GLU A 350 5.51 29.59 -3.44
CA GLU A 350 5.13 28.32 -2.81
C GLU A 350 4.23 27.47 -3.73
N ILE A 351 3.24 28.06 -4.39
CA ILE A 351 2.36 27.39 -5.35
C ILE A 351 3.17 26.79 -6.50
N LEU A 352 4.13 27.52 -7.04
CA LEU A 352 5.04 27.04 -8.08
C LEU A 352 5.86 25.83 -7.63
N LYS A 353 6.31 25.78 -6.37
CA LYS A 353 7.02 24.60 -5.84
C LYS A 353 6.14 23.35 -5.81
N TRP A 354 4.83 23.51 -5.59
CA TRP A 354 3.89 22.39 -5.46
C TRP A 354 3.44 21.85 -6.82
N PHE A 355 3.32 22.72 -7.83
CA PHE A 355 2.86 22.42 -9.19
C PHE A 355 3.94 22.76 -10.23
N PRO A 356 4.81 21.80 -10.59
CA PRO A 356 5.98 22.05 -11.45
C PRO A 356 5.64 22.32 -12.91
N SER A 357 4.52 21.76 -13.39
CA SER A 357 4.01 21.97 -14.74
C SER A 357 3.22 23.27 -14.90
N LEU A 358 3.03 24.04 -13.81
CA LEU A 358 2.18 25.22 -13.83
C LEU A 358 2.82 26.31 -14.68
N ARG A 359 2.16 26.69 -15.77
CA ARG A 359 2.53 27.78 -16.68
C ARG A 359 1.77 29.07 -16.40
N PHE A 360 0.51 28.97 -16.00
CA PHE A 360 -0.35 30.14 -15.78
C PHE A 360 -0.94 30.14 -14.36
N LEU A 361 -0.72 31.24 -13.64
CA LEU A 361 -1.32 31.51 -12.34
C LEU A 361 -2.10 32.83 -12.42
N ASN A 362 -3.40 32.80 -12.14
CA ASN A 362 -4.29 33.98 -12.24
C ASN A 362 -4.20 34.67 -13.62
N ALA A 363 -4.16 33.86 -14.69
CA ALA A 363 -3.95 34.30 -16.08
C ALA A 363 -2.59 34.97 -16.38
N VAL A 364 -1.69 35.04 -15.40
CA VAL A 364 -0.30 35.50 -15.60
C VAL A 364 0.59 34.32 -15.92
N GLN A 365 1.39 34.43 -16.98
CA GLN A 365 2.39 33.42 -17.29
C GLN A 365 3.53 33.47 -16.27
N VAL A 366 3.73 32.37 -15.54
CA VAL A 366 4.70 32.24 -14.45
C VAL A 366 5.84 31.28 -14.79
N ARG A 367 5.74 30.51 -15.88
CA ARG A 367 6.82 29.71 -16.47
C ARG A 367 6.73 29.66 -17.99
N SER A 368 7.88 29.57 -18.63
CA SER A 368 8.05 29.17 -20.04
C SER A 368 7.99 27.64 -20.19
N ASP A 369 7.84 27.16 -21.43
CA ASP A 369 7.85 25.72 -21.74
C ASP A 369 9.20 25.07 -21.36
N ALA A 370 10.31 25.79 -21.54
CA ALA A 370 11.64 25.33 -21.15
C ALA A 370 11.78 25.16 -19.63
N GLU A 371 11.28 26.12 -18.86
CA GLU A 371 11.30 26.06 -17.39
C GLU A 371 10.39 24.94 -16.85
N VAL A 372 9.24 24.68 -17.49
CA VAL A 372 8.40 23.53 -17.15
C VAL A 372 9.10 22.22 -17.46
N ALA A 373 9.75 22.09 -18.62
CA ALA A 373 10.54 20.90 -18.95
C ALA A 373 11.64 20.65 -17.92
N GLN A 374 12.36 21.71 -17.51
CA GLN A 374 13.40 21.61 -16.49
C GLN A 374 12.83 21.28 -15.09
N ALA A 375 11.73 21.92 -14.68
CA ALA A 375 11.10 21.69 -13.38
C ALA A 375 10.55 20.26 -13.27
N THR A 376 9.92 19.75 -14.33
CA THR A 376 9.40 18.37 -14.39
C THR A 376 10.53 17.33 -14.48
N ALA A 377 11.62 17.61 -15.20
CA ALA A 377 12.81 16.77 -15.24
C ALA A 377 13.52 16.72 -13.87
N SER A 378 13.60 17.84 -13.16
CA SER A 378 14.23 17.92 -11.83
C SER A 378 13.50 17.10 -10.77
N GLN A 379 12.20 16.84 -10.94
CA GLN A 379 11.45 15.93 -10.07
C GLN A 379 11.78 14.45 -10.30
N LYS A 380 12.35 14.08 -11.45
CA LYS A 380 12.82 12.73 -11.77
C LYS A 380 14.22 12.44 -11.23
N LYS A 381 14.75 13.18 -10.24
CA LYS A 381 15.97 12.77 -9.53
C LYS A 381 15.69 11.60 -8.56
N SER A 382 15.15 10.50 -9.08
CA SER A 382 15.53 9.19 -8.53
C SER A 382 17.02 8.99 -8.80
N LEU A 383 17.71 8.29 -7.90
CA LEU A 383 19.04 7.79 -8.25
C LEU A 383 18.86 6.92 -9.50
N PRO A 384 19.62 7.18 -10.59
CA PRO A 384 19.46 6.41 -11.81
C PRO A 384 19.75 4.95 -11.51
N VAL A 385 18.91 4.07 -12.05
CA VAL A 385 19.16 2.63 -12.01
C VAL A 385 20.40 2.37 -12.85
N LYS A 386 21.50 1.97 -12.20
CA LYS A 386 22.76 1.69 -12.89
C LYS A 386 22.68 0.36 -13.64
N PRO A 387 23.39 0.21 -14.76
CA PRO A 387 23.53 -1.09 -15.40
C PRO A 387 24.19 -2.09 -14.45
N ARG A 388 23.88 -3.38 -14.66
CA ARG A 388 24.40 -4.51 -13.89
C ARG A 388 25.92 -4.38 -13.76
N THR A 389 26.41 -4.21 -12.53
CA THR A 389 27.84 -4.14 -12.22
C THR A 389 28.18 -5.24 -11.23
N MET A 390 29.07 -6.15 -11.61
CA MET A 390 29.63 -7.17 -10.71
C MET A 390 30.83 -6.55 -9.99
N LEU A 391 30.77 -6.42 -8.66
CA LEU A 391 31.88 -5.94 -7.82
C LEU A 391 32.68 -7.09 -7.19
N GLY A 392 32.23 -8.32 -7.38
CA GLY A 392 32.91 -9.56 -7.01
C GLY A 392 33.48 -10.28 -8.22
N ASP A 393 33.93 -11.52 -8.02
CA ASP A 393 34.42 -12.38 -9.08
C ASP A 393 33.28 -12.75 -10.05
N GLU A 394 33.34 -12.19 -11.26
CA GLU A 394 32.30 -12.32 -12.27
C GLU A 394 32.21 -13.74 -12.83
N ASP A 395 33.34 -14.40 -13.07
CA ASP A 395 33.39 -15.74 -13.65
C ASP A 395 32.80 -16.77 -12.68
N VAL A 396 33.18 -16.70 -11.40
CA VAL A 396 32.61 -17.57 -10.35
C VAL A 396 31.12 -17.27 -10.17
N THR A 397 30.73 -16.00 -10.16
CA THR A 397 29.32 -15.61 -10.01
C THR A 397 28.46 -16.15 -11.15
N ASN A 398 28.86 -15.91 -12.39
CA ASN A 398 28.11 -16.34 -13.57
C ASN A 398 28.06 -17.87 -13.65
N THR A 399 29.20 -18.55 -13.45
CA THR A 399 29.25 -20.03 -13.43
C THR A 399 28.31 -20.61 -12.37
N PHE A 400 28.35 -20.07 -11.15
CA PHE A 400 27.48 -20.50 -10.06
C PHE A 400 26.00 -20.25 -10.39
N VAL A 401 25.64 -19.02 -10.77
CA VAL A 401 24.24 -18.64 -11.03
C VAL A 401 23.64 -19.42 -12.21
N SER A 402 24.39 -19.58 -13.30
CA SER A 402 23.97 -20.35 -14.47
C SER A 402 23.76 -21.83 -14.17
N ALA A 403 24.42 -22.40 -13.16
CA ALA A 403 24.18 -23.77 -12.71
C ALA A 403 23.10 -23.87 -11.63
N PHE A 404 23.04 -22.89 -10.71
CA PHE A 404 22.26 -22.98 -9.48
C PHE A 404 20.75 -22.94 -9.73
N PHE A 405 20.24 -21.98 -10.52
CA PHE A 405 18.80 -21.85 -10.75
C PHE A 405 18.23 -22.98 -11.63
N PRO A 406 18.86 -23.37 -12.75
CA PRO A 406 18.44 -24.56 -13.48
C PRO A 406 18.51 -25.83 -12.62
N GLY A 407 19.55 -25.98 -11.79
CA GLY A 407 19.64 -27.09 -10.83
C GLY A 407 18.53 -27.06 -9.78
N PHE A 408 18.14 -25.88 -9.30
CA PHE A 408 17.03 -25.70 -8.36
C PHE A 408 15.66 -26.04 -8.96
N ASP A 409 15.50 -25.81 -10.27
CA ASP A 409 14.28 -26.12 -11.02
C ASP A 409 14.21 -27.60 -11.42
N ALA A 410 15.35 -28.24 -11.70
CA ALA A 410 15.44 -29.63 -12.16
C ALA A 410 15.53 -30.65 -11.01
N ASP A 411 16.55 -30.53 -10.14
CA ASP A 411 16.80 -31.46 -9.04
C ASP A 411 17.46 -30.77 -7.84
N ARG A 412 16.61 -30.42 -6.88
CA ARG A 412 17.00 -29.75 -5.63
C ARG A 412 17.88 -30.63 -4.74
N ASN A 413 17.76 -31.96 -4.79
CA ASN A 413 18.57 -32.86 -3.97
C ASN A 413 20.00 -32.95 -4.50
N ALA A 414 20.15 -33.02 -5.83
CA ALA A 414 21.45 -32.93 -6.49
C ALA A 414 22.11 -31.58 -6.19
N LEU A 415 21.37 -30.48 -6.27
CA LEU A 415 21.86 -29.14 -5.95
C LEU A 415 22.38 -29.04 -4.51
N VAL A 416 21.62 -29.55 -3.53
CA VAL A 416 22.06 -29.56 -2.12
C VAL A 416 23.35 -30.34 -1.95
N THR A 417 23.47 -31.49 -2.62
CA THR A 417 24.67 -32.33 -2.57
C THR A 417 25.89 -31.64 -3.20
N ALA A 418 25.67 -30.85 -4.25
CA ALA A 418 26.73 -30.17 -4.99
C ALA A 418 27.32 -28.94 -4.28
N TYR A 419 26.52 -28.23 -3.46
CA TYR A 419 26.89 -26.91 -2.94
C TYR A 419 26.75 -26.70 -1.43
N TYR A 420 26.03 -27.55 -0.70
CA TYR A 420 25.78 -27.34 0.72
C TYR A 420 26.48 -28.41 1.56
N ASP A 421 26.87 -28.05 2.79
CA ASP A 421 27.48 -28.93 3.79
C ASP A 421 26.70 -28.93 5.11
N GLN A 422 27.25 -29.54 6.15
CA GLN A 422 26.62 -29.66 7.48
C GLN A 422 26.46 -28.33 8.23
N THR A 423 27.24 -27.32 7.87
CA THR A 423 27.25 -25.99 8.52
C THR A 423 26.46 -24.93 7.75
N SER A 424 26.11 -25.25 6.51
CA SER A 424 25.39 -24.38 5.60
C SER A 424 24.00 -24.06 6.15
N GLN A 425 23.57 -22.81 5.97
CA GLN A 425 22.32 -22.32 6.52
C GLN A 425 21.38 -21.82 5.42
N PHE A 426 20.11 -22.21 5.50
CA PHE A 426 19.05 -21.74 4.62
C PHE A 426 17.89 -21.17 5.44
N SER A 427 17.31 -20.08 4.95
CA SER A 427 15.98 -19.68 5.37
C SER A 427 15.28 -18.92 4.27
N PHE A 428 13.95 -18.98 4.25
CA PHE A 428 13.16 -18.20 3.31
C PHE A 428 12.07 -17.39 4.01
N ALA A 429 11.68 -16.26 3.43
CA ALA A 429 10.67 -15.37 3.98
C ALA A 429 9.66 -14.96 2.91
N VAL A 430 8.38 -14.99 3.27
CA VAL A 430 7.30 -14.46 2.43
C VAL A 430 7.09 -12.99 2.76
N ASN A 431 7.11 -12.15 1.71
CA ASN A 431 6.73 -10.76 1.78
C ASN A 431 5.35 -10.54 1.14
N THR A 432 4.31 -10.55 1.99
CA THR A 432 2.92 -10.31 1.58
C THR A 432 2.57 -8.84 1.36
N HIS A 433 3.51 -7.92 1.63
CA HIS A 433 3.31 -6.48 1.50
C HIS A 433 4.01 -5.89 0.27
N ALA A 434 4.64 -6.72 -0.56
CA ALA A 434 5.28 -6.27 -1.78
C ALA A 434 4.26 -5.65 -2.74
N LEU A 435 4.67 -4.56 -3.40
CA LEU A 435 3.91 -3.97 -4.49
C LEU A 435 3.84 -4.96 -5.65
N ARG A 436 2.66 -5.02 -6.28
CA ARG A 436 2.42 -5.81 -7.47
C ARG A 436 2.71 -4.97 -8.70
N ASP A 437 3.04 -5.65 -9.79
CA ASP A 437 3.16 -5.01 -11.09
C ASP A 437 1.84 -4.31 -11.45
N ALA A 438 1.93 -3.05 -11.87
CA ALA A 438 0.75 -2.22 -12.16
C ALA A 438 -0.03 -2.71 -13.38
N SER A 439 0.60 -3.46 -14.28
CA SER A 439 -0.03 -4.07 -15.46
C SER A 439 -0.53 -5.49 -15.19
N ALA A 440 -0.23 -6.08 -14.03
CA ALA A 440 -0.69 -7.43 -13.71
C ALA A 440 -2.19 -7.44 -13.36
N HIS A 441 -2.96 -8.19 -14.14
CA HIS A 441 -4.39 -8.40 -13.93
C HIS A 441 -4.73 -9.67 -13.14
N GLU A 442 -3.73 -10.37 -12.58
CA GLU A 442 -3.96 -11.58 -11.79
C GLU A 442 -4.72 -11.27 -10.49
N ALA A 443 -5.88 -11.92 -10.34
CA ALA A 443 -6.71 -11.79 -9.15
C ALA A 443 -6.02 -12.37 -7.91
N LEU A 444 -6.23 -11.71 -6.76
CA LEU A 444 -5.79 -12.22 -5.46
C LEU A 444 -6.55 -13.50 -5.11
N THR A 445 -5.87 -14.63 -5.06
CA THR A 445 -6.45 -15.90 -4.63
C THR A 445 -6.29 -16.10 -3.13
N LYS A 446 -7.35 -16.58 -2.48
CA LYS A 446 -7.31 -16.93 -1.06
C LYS A 446 -6.28 -18.06 -0.85
N SER A 447 -5.45 -17.92 0.18
CA SER A 447 -4.41 -18.91 0.51
C SER A 447 -3.28 -19.07 -0.52
N GLU A 448 -3.03 -18.08 -1.38
CA GLU A 448 -1.94 -18.14 -2.38
C GLU A 448 -0.53 -18.39 -1.83
N TRP A 449 -0.34 -18.27 -0.50
CA TRP A 449 0.94 -18.44 0.19
C TRP A 449 1.00 -19.71 1.04
N GLU A 450 0.00 -20.58 1.00
CA GLU A 450 -0.13 -21.70 1.95
C GLU A 450 1.10 -22.62 2.00
N SER A 451 1.70 -22.93 0.84
CA SER A 451 2.89 -23.76 0.73
C SER A 451 4.11 -23.13 1.42
N TYR A 452 4.22 -21.80 1.41
CA TYR A 452 5.38 -21.08 1.94
C TYR A 452 5.20 -20.63 3.39
N ILE A 453 4.03 -20.11 3.73
CA ILE A 453 3.82 -19.25 4.90
C ILE A 453 4.11 -19.98 6.22
N ARG A 454 3.87 -21.31 6.26
CA ARG A 454 4.08 -22.13 7.46
C ARG A 454 5.54 -22.21 7.90
N LYS A 455 6.49 -22.15 6.96
CA LYS A 455 7.93 -22.19 7.23
C LYS A 455 8.66 -20.87 6.93
N SER A 456 7.94 -19.87 6.44
CA SER A 456 8.43 -18.50 6.27
C SER A 456 9.07 -17.96 7.55
N ARG A 457 10.27 -17.38 7.46
CA ARG A 457 11.04 -16.76 8.54
C ARG A 457 11.07 -15.22 8.41
N ASN A 458 9.90 -14.60 8.28
CA ASN A 458 9.81 -13.14 8.28
C ASN A 458 9.82 -12.59 9.73
N LEU A 459 10.96 -12.08 10.19
CA LEU A 459 11.14 -11.61 11.57
C LEU A 459 10.29 -10.38 11.93
N LYS A 460 9.79 -9.64 10.93
CA LYS A 460 8.83 -8.53 11.16
C LYS A 460 7.42 -9.05 11.47
N ALA A 461 7.05 -10.20 10.92
CA ALA A 461 5.75 -10.84 11.16
C ALA A 461 5.79 -11.77 12.38
N ILE A 462 6.84 -12.56 12.52
CA ILE A 462 6.98 -13.56 13.58
C ILE A 462 7.68 -12.91 14.76
N THR A 463 7.01 -12.87 15.91
CA THR A 463 7.56 -12.26 17.14
C THR A 463 8.12 -13.28 18.14
N HIS A 464 7.65 -14.53 18.10
CA HIS A 464 8.05 -15.58 19.04
C HIS A 464 9.41 -16.20 18.70
N ALA A 465 10.34 -16.21 19.66
CA ALA A 465 11.73 -16.66 19.45
C ALA A 465 11.88 -18.14 19.03
N PRO A 466 11.15 -19.12 19.62
CA PRO A 466 11.27 -20.51 19.18
C PRO A 466 10.87 -20.71 17.71
N ALA A 467 9.82 -20.01 17.26
CA ALA A 467 9.39 -20.03 15.86
C ALA A 467 10.42 -19.38 14.91
N ARG A 468 11.17 -18.37 15.37
CA ARG A 468 12.26 -17.76 14.59
C ARG A 468 13.48 -18.67 14.46
N GLN A 469 13.76 -19.46 15.50
CA GLN A 469 14.87 -20.42 15.53
C GLN A 469 14.55 -21.66 14.70
N SER A 470 13.34 -22.23 14.83
CA SER A 470 12.95 -23.46 14.11
C SER A 470 12.75 -23.29 12.60
N ARG A 471 12.77 -22.06 12.08
CA ARG A 471 12.65 -21.73 10.65
C ARG A 471 13.99 -21.36 10.00
N LEU A 472 15.09 -21.54 10.74
CA LEU A 472 16.43 -21.58 10.19
C LEU A 472 16.80 -23.04 9.98
N PHE A 473 17.06 -23.42 8.74
CA PHE A 473 17.43 -24.78 8.37
C PHE A 473 18.94 -24.86 8.26
N VAL A 474 19.55 -25.79 9.00
CA VAL A 474 21.01 -25.95 9.05
C VAL A 474 21.39 -27.35 8.64
N GLY A 475 22.37 -27.45 7.75
CA GLY A 475 22.85 -28.71 7.21
C GLY A 475 21.99 -29.25 6.07
N GLN A 476 22.60 -30.11 5.25
CA GLN A 476 22.01 -30.63 4.01
C GLN A 476 20.61 -31.24 4.22
N ASP A 477 20.38 -32.02 5.27
CA ASP A 477 19.11 -32.72 5.48
C ASP A 477 17.94 -31.75 5.74
N GLN A 478 18.13 -30.77 6.64
CA GLN A 478 17.11 -29.76 6.91
C GLN A 478 16.87 -28.85 5.69
N ILE A 479 17.92 -28.58 4.92
CA ILE A 479 17.81 -27.79 3.69
C ILE A 479 17.00 -28.55 2.63
N ARG A 480 17.22 -29.87 2.45
CA ARG A 480 16.41 -30.71 1.55
C ARG A 480 14.94 -30.68 1.94
N GLU A 481 14.62 -30.83 3.23
CA GLU A 481 13.24 -30.73 3.73
C GLU A 481 12.63 -29.36 3.43
N ALA A 482 13.37 -28.27 3.62
CA ALA A 482 12.90 -26.93 3.33
C ALA A 482 12.66 -26.70 1.82
N PHE A 483 13.56 -27.22 0.98
CA PHE A 483 13.46 -27.14 -0.49
C PHE A 483 12.28 -27.95 -1.02
N ALA A 484 11.91 -29.07 -0.36
CA ALA A 484 10.75 -29.87 -0.74
C ALA A 484 9.39 -29.17 -0.48
N ILE A 485 9.36 -28.18 0.41
CA ILE A 485 8.14 -27.41 0.74
C ILE A 485 7.85 -26.35 -0.32
N ILE A 486 8.89 -25.87 -1.01
CA ILE A 486 8.76 -24.89 -2.08
C ILE A 486 8.12 -25.63 -3.28
N PRO A 487 7.05 -25.12 -3.90
CA PRO A 487 6.51 -25.67 -5.16
C PRO A 487 7.59 -25.82 -6.23
N MET A 488 7.41 -26.72 -7.20
CA MET A 488 8.33 -26.78 -8.34
C MET A 488 8.32 -25.45 -9.09
N THR A 489 9.49 -25.04 -9.58
CA THR A 489 9.71 -23.70 -10.14
C THR A 489 10.31 -23.77 -11.53
N ARG A 490 10.13 -22.69 -12.29
CA ARG A 490 10.89 -22.39 -13.50
C ARG A 490 11.29 -20.93 -13.48
N HIS A 491 12.58 -20.66 -13.29
CA HIS A 491 13.12 -19.30 -13.23
C HIS A 491 13.24 -18.71 -14.64
N ALA A 492 13.05 -17.39 -14.76
CA ALA A 492 13.29 -16.69 -16.01
C ALA A 492 14.78 -16.76 -16.39
N ALA A 493 15.08 -17.13 -17.64
CA ALA A 493 16.44 -17.14 -18.18
C ALA A 493 16.80 -15.82 -18.89
N GLU A 494 15.80 -14.99 -19.18
CA GLU A 494 15.98 -13.74 -19.93
C GLU A 494 16.74 -12.71 -19.07
N PRO A 495 17.86 -12.14 -19.57
CA PRO A 495 18.69 -11.21 -18.79
C PRO A 495 17.96 -9.97 -18.29
N GLU A 496 16.95 -9.50 -19.02
CA GLU A 496 16.11 -8.36 -18.66
C GLU A 496 15.14 -8.62 -17.49
N LYS A 497 14.91 -9.91 -17.16
CA LYS A 497 14.04 -10.35 -16.06
C LYS A 497 14.81 -10.73 -14.81
N VAL A 498 16.15 -10.74 -14.88
CA VAL A 498 17.02 -11.16 -13.77
C VAL A 498 18.13 -10.14 -13.57
N HIS A 499 18.17 -9.56 -12.38
CA HIS A 499 19.25 -8.67 -11.96
C HIS A 499 20.14 -9.37 -10.93
N ILE A 500 21.43 -9.46 -11.24
CA ILE A 500 22.41 -10.15 -10.39
C ILE A 500 23.43 -9.11 -9.93
N GLU A 501 23.66 -9.06 -8.64
CA GLU A 501 24.70 -8.27 -7.98
C GLU A 501 25.66 -9.23 -7.28
N SER A 502 26.95 -8.89 -7.28
CA SER A 502 27.98 -9.69 -6.63
C SER A 502 29.00 -8.76 -6.00
N GLN A 503 29.42 -9.08 -4.79
CA GLN A 503 30.47 -8.36 -4.07
C GLN A 503 31.36 -9.34 -3.31
N SER A 504 32.67 -9.06 -3.27
CA SER A 504 33.60 -9.82 -2.45
C SER A 504 33.37 -9.57 -0.97
N LEU A 505 33.33 -10.64 -0.19
CA LEU A 505 33.31 -10.60 1.27
C LEU A 505 34.73 -10.86 1.79
N PRO A 506 35.29 -9.96 2.62
CA PRO A 506 36.69 -10.05 3.03
C PRO A 506 36.97 -11.28 3.90
N VAL A 507 35.98 -11.73 4.68
CA VAL A 507 36.12 -12.88 5.58
C VAL A 507 34.82 -13.68 5.61
N VAL A 508 34.89 -14.93 5.17
CA VAL A 508 33.87 -15.95 5.38
C VAL A 508 34.53 -17.19 6.03
N PRO A 509 33.76 -18.03 6.76
CA PRO A 509 34.30 -19.27 7.31
C PRO A 509 34.91 -20.16 6.22
N ASP A 510 36.09 -20.72 6.50
CA ASP A 510 36.74 -21.70 5.63
C ASP A 510 36.15 -23.10 5.89
N GLY A 511 35.66 -23.75 4.84
CA GLY A 511 35.10 -25.11 4.94
C GLY A 511 36.16 -26.20 5.01
N THR A 512 37.41 -25.90 4.67
CA THR A 512 38.52 -26.85 4.71
C THR A 512 39.22 -26.90 6.08
N GLY A 513 39.00 -25.86 6.90
CA GLY A 513 39.66 -25.69 8.20
C GLY A 513 41.14 -25.33 8.11
N GLN A 514 41.69 -25.10 6.91
CA GLN A 514 43.08 -24.71 6.70
C GLN A 514 43.36 -23.29 7.19
N TYR A 515 42.38 -22.39 7.07
CA TYR A 515 42.48 -20.99 7.46
C TYR A 515 41.42 -20.65 8.53
N PRO A 516 41.74 -20.83 9.83
CA PRO A 516 40.83 -20.52 10.93
C PRO A 516 40.40 -19.05 10.99
N GLN A 517 41.21 -18.16 10.39
CA GLN A 517 40.94 -16.71 10.31
C GLN A 517 39.82 -16.38 9.31
N GLY A 518 39.39 -17.37 8.51
CA GLY A 518 38.49 -17.21 7.37
C GLY A 518 39.22 -16.92 6.06
N VAL A 519 38.46 -16.93 4.99
CA VAL A 519 38.90 -16.77 3.59
C VAL A 519 38.04 -15.74 2.89
N VAL A 520 38.45 -15.30 1.70
CA VAL A 520 37.62 -14.44 0.85
C VAL A 520 36.43 -15.25 0.34
N GLY A 521 35.24 -14.65 0.39
CA GLY A 521 34.01 -15.21 -0.16
C GLY A 521 33.33 -14.22 -1.10
N LEU A 522 32.13 -14.57 -1.55
CA LEU A 522 31.28 -13.73 -2.39
C LEU A 522 29.89 -13.63 -1.77
N LEU A 523 29.29 -12.44 -1.79
CA LEU A 523 27.85 -12.27 -1.61
C LEU A 523 27.23 -12.04 -2.99
N ILE A 524 26.40 -12.99 -3.42
CA ILE A 524 25.63 -12.91 -4.65
C ILE A 524 24.19 -12.59 -4.27
N THR A 525 23.63 -11.52 -4.84
CA THR A 525 22.22 -11.17 -4.69
C THR A 525 21.54 -11.22 -6.04
N VAL A 526 20.47 -12.00 -6.14
CA VAL A 526 19.71 -12.21 -7.37
C VAL A 526 18.28 -11.75 -7.16
N HIS A 527 17.84 -10.83 -8.00
CA HIS A 527 16.47 -10.37 -8.09
C HIS A 527 15.88 -10.86 -9.40
N GLY A 528 14.68 -11.41 -9.37
CA GLY A 528 14.05 -11.84 -10.62
C GLY A 528 12.65 -12.38 -10.44
N GLU A 529 12.23 -13.18 -11.42
CA GLU A 529 10.93 -13.86 -11.44
C GLU A 529 11.05 -15.35 -11.74
N TYR A 530 10.03 -16.09 -11.29
CA TYR A 530 9.86 -17.50 -11.60
C TYR A 530 8.38 -17.85 -11.70
N GLU A 531 8.10 -18.97 -12.35
CA GLU A 531 6.77 -19.58 -12.42
C GLU A 531 6.72 -20.79 -11.50
N GLU A 532 5.62 -20.94 -10.76
CA GLU A 532 5.29 -22.17 -10.03
C GLU A 532 4.69 -23.19 -10.98
N ILE A 533 5.24 -24.39 -11.02
CA ILE A 533 4.82 -25.45 -11.94
C ILE A 533 3.99 -26.48 -11.19
N ASP A 534 2.83 -26.82 -11.74
CA ASP A 534 2.08 -28.01 -11.30
C ASP A 534 2.78 -29.25 -11.87
N VAL A 535 3.26 -30.12 -10.99
CA VAL A 535 4.00 -31.33 -11.36
C VAL A 535 3.14 -32.31 -12.19
N SER A 536 1.82 -32.30 -12.01
CA SER A 536 0.92 -33.20 -12.72
C SER A 536 0.64 -32.79 -14.17
N THR A 537 0.61 -31.48 -14.44
CA THR A 537 0.28 -30.94 -15.76
C THR A 537 1.47 -30.33 -16.49
N GLY A 538 2.56 -30.03 -15.77
CA GLY A 538 3.71 -29.28 -16.26
C GLY A 538 3.41 -27.81 -16.56
N GLN A 539 2.22 -27.32 -16.21
CA GLN A 539 1.79 -25.96 -16.52
C GLN A 539 2.14 -24.98 -15.39
N ALA A 540 2.40 -23.73 -15.80
CA ALA A 540 2.57 -22.62 -14.87
C ALA A 540 1.25 -22.31 -14.16
N THR A 541 1.28 -22.33 -12.84
CA THR A 541 0.13 -22.04 -11.97
C THR A 541 0.13 -20.60 -11.48
N LYS A 542 1.32 -20.04 -11.27
CA LYS A 542 1.49 -18.71 -10.68
C LYS A 542 2.83 -18.11 -11.00
N ARG A 543 2.85 -16.82 -11.35
CA ARG A 543 4.09 -16.05 -11.48
C ARG A 543 4.43 -15.34 -10.18
N ARG A 544 5.70 -15.37 -9.79
CA ARG A 544 6.21 -14.71 -8.58
C ARG A 544 7.50 -13.96 -8.87
N SER A 545 7.79 -12.99 -8.00
CA SER A 545 9.11 -12.38 -7.96
C SER A 545 9.85 -12.83 -6.71
N TYR A 546 11.17 -12.81 -6.78
CA TYR A 546 12.04 -13.21 -5.69
C TYR A 546 13.26 -12.33 -5.55
N ASP A 547 13.83 -12.38 -4.36
CA ASP A 547 15.12 -11.79 -4.02
C ASP A 547 15.90 -12.84 -3.23
N ARG A 548 17.01 -13.35 -3.76
CA ARG A 548 17.82 -14.41 -3.14
C ARG A 548 19.24 -13.93 -2.91
N SER A 549 19.69 -13.99 -1.66
CA SER A 549 21.05 -13.60 -1.26
C SER A 549 21.83 -14.83 -0.81
N ILE A 550 22.92 -15.12 -1.49
CA ILE A 550 23.75 -16.32 -1.32
C ILE A 550 25.16 -15.88 -0.94
N THR A 551 25.62 -16.30 0.24
CA THR A 551 27.02 -16.19 0.65
C THR A 551 27.76 -17.44 0.20
N LEU A 552 28.73 -17.27 -0.69
CA LEU A 552 29.55 -18.33 -1.26
C LEU A 552 30.97 -18.24 -0.70
N GLY A 553 31.59 -19.39 -0.47
CA GLY A 553 33.02 -19.51 -0.16
C GLY A 553 33.57 -20.83 -0.67
N PRO A 554 34.88 -21.08 -0.55
CA PRO A 554 35.46 -22.37 -0.88
C PRO A 554 34.97 -23.45 0.12
N GLY A 555 34.84 -24.68 -0.36
CA GLY A 555 34.50 -25.80 0.51
C GLY A 555 34.75 -27.16 -0.11
N LEU A 556 34.63 -28.20 0.71
CA LEU A 556 34.88 -29.60 0.36
C LEU A 556 33.69 -30.25 -0.37
N THR A 557 33.03 -29.50 -1.24
CA THR A 557 31.91 -29.98 -2.05
C THR A 557 32.43 -30.48 -3.40
N GLY A 558 31.60 -31.21 -4.16
CA GLY A 558 31.98 -31.71 -5.50
C GLY A 558 32.32 -30.61 -6.51
N THR A 559 31.93 -29.36 -6.24
CA THR A 559 32.19 -28.19 -7.09
C THR A 559 33.38 -27.36 -6.60
N GLY A 560 33.93 -27.66 -5.41
CA GLY A 560 34.90 -26.80 -4.72
C GLY A 560 34.28 -25.53 -4.10
N LEU A 561 32.99 -25.29 -4.33
CA LEU A 561 32.24 -24.12 -3.86
C LEU A 561 31.20 -24.54 -2.82
N ARG A 562 31.11 -23.76 -1.74
CA ARG A 562 30.16 -23.96 -0.66
C ARG A 562 29.24 -22.76 -0.49
N VAL A 563 27.94 -23.02 -0.48
CA VAL A 563 26.91 -22.07 -0.05
C VAL A 563 26.90 -22.05 1.48
N ILE A 564 27.39 -20.97 2.07
CA ILE A 564 27.47 -20.80 3.52
C ILE A 564 26.11 -20.36 4.07
N ASN A 565 25.51 -19.34 3.45
CA ASN A 565 24.19 -18.83 3.80
C ASN A 565 23.36 -18.64 2.52
N ASP A 566 22.11 -19.08 2.54
CA ASP A 566 21.13 -18.84 1.48
C ASP A 566 19.85 -18.25 2.07
N MET A 567 19.55 -17.01 1.68
CA MET A 567 18.38 -16.26 2.13
C MET A 567 17.45 -16.00 0.96
N PHE A 568 16.28 -16.63 0.96
CA PHE A 568 15.32 -16.53 -0.13
C PHE A 568 14.08 -15.73 0.27
N THR A 569 13.82 -14.60 -0.39
CA THR A 569 12.60 -13.82 -0.21
C THR A 569 11.65 -14.07 -1.36
N VAL A 570 10.43 -14.48 -1.06
CA VAL A 570 9.35 -14.69 -2.05
C VAL A 570 8.32 -13.59 -1.91
N ARG A 571 7.92 -13.00 -3.03
CA ARG A 571 6.94 -11.92 -3.08
C ARG A 571 6.01 -12.04 -4.28
N ALA A 572 4.91 -11.30 -4.23
CA ALA A 572 4.01 -11.20 -5.38
C ALA A 572 4.78 -10.67 -6.60
N TYR A 573 4.35 -11.07 -7.79
CA TYR A 573 4.94 -10.60 -9.03
C TYR A 573 4.91 -9.06 -9.11
N GLY A 574 6.10 -8.46 -9.24
CA GLY A 574 6.31 -7.02 -9.22
C GLY A 574 6.84 -6.44 -10.54
N GLY A 575 7.04 -7.27 -11.57
CA GLY A 575 7.70 -6.88 -12.81
C GLY A 575 9.20 -6.66 -12.66
N CYS A 576 9.87 -6.36 -13.78
CA CYS A 576 11.32 -6.10 -13.84
C CYS A 576 11.68 -4.64 -14.15
N ALA A 577 10.68 -3.76 -14.32
CA ALA A 577 10.89 -2.36 -14.73
C ALA A 577 11.83 -1.58 -13.79
N ALA A 578 11.87 -1.94 -12.51
CA ALA A 578 12.73 -1.30 -11.51
C ALA A 578 14.23 -1.59 -11.69
N PHE A 579 14.59 -2.65 -12.43
CA PHE A 579 15.99 -3.02 -12.70
C PHE A 579 16.44 -2.61 -14.09
N GLN A 580 15.52 -2.12 -14.94
CA GLN A 580 15.89 -1.63 -16.24
C GLN A 580 16.73 -0.37 -16.05
N PRO A 581 17.97 -0.33 -16.57
CA PRO A 581 18.77 0.88 -16.49
C PRO A 581 17.94 2.01 -17.10
N GLU A 582 17.88 3.13 -16.41
CA GLU A 582 17.15 4.28 -16.93
C GLU A 582 17.79 4.61 -18.27
N GLN A 583 17.02 4.48 -19.36
CA GLN A 583 17.42 5.06 -20.63
C GLN A 583 17.51 6.55 -20.35
N VAL A 584 18.70 7.03 -20.02
CA VAL A 584 19.02 8.45 -20.12
C VAL A 584 18.56 8.79 -21.53
N PRO A 585 17.53 9.64 -21.71
CA PRO A 585 17.21 10.13 -23.04
C PRO A 585 18.55 10.59 -23.56
N ALA A 586 19.01 10.02 -24.68
CA ALA A 586 20.27 10.41 -25.27
C ALA A 586 20.29 11.93 -25.19
N GLU A 587 21.21 12.50 -24.40
CA GLU A 587 21.43 13.93 -24.48
C GLU A 587 21.49 14.20 -25.98
N PRO A 588 20.74 15.17 -26.52
CA PRO A 588 20.86 15.48 -27.94
C PRO A 588 22.34 15.67 -28.15
N VAL A 589 22.97 14.71 -28.82
CA VAL A 589 24.41 14.72 -29.03
C VAL A 589 24.57 15.94 -29.90
N LEU A 590 24.93 17.05 -29.26
CA LEU A 590 25.24 18.28 -29.96
C LEU A 590 26.26 17.83 -31.00
N SER A 591 25.88 17.97 -32.26
CA SER A 591 26.76 17.53 -33.34
C SER A 591 28.10 18.25 -33.19
N GLU A 592 29.19 17.70 -33.72
CA GLU A 592 30.49 18.40 -33.71
C GLU A 592 30.36 19.83 -34.26
N GLN A 593 29.44 20.01 -35.20
CA GLN A 593 29.02 21.29 -35.76
C GLN A 593 28.36 22.20 -34.72
N ASP A 594 27.44 21.71 -33.90
CA ASP A 594 26.78 22.52 -32.86
C ASP A 594 27.75 22.92 -31.73
N LEU A 595 28.70 22.05 -31.38
CA LEU A 595 29.79 22.38 -30.44
C LEU A 595 30.69 23.47 -31.03
N LEU A 596 31.03 23.38 -32.31
CA LEU A 596 31.85 24.37 -32.99
C LEU A 596 31.13 25.72 -33.09
N VAL A 597 29.81 25.73 -33.35
CA VAL A 597 28.99 26.96 -33.34
C VAL A 597 29.01 27.63 -31.98
N LEU A 598 28.89 26.86 -30.89
CA LEU A 598 28.92 27.39 -29.53
C LEU A 598 30.30 27.97 -29.16
N GLU A 599 31.38 27.29 -29.54
CA GLU A 599 32.74 27.78 -29.32
C GLU A 599 33.01 29.06 -30.12
N PHE A 600 32.60 29.09 -31.39
CA PHE A 600 32.75 30.24 -32.27
C PHE A 600 31.92 31.44 -31.80
N SER A 601 30.67 31.21 -31.37
CA SER A 601 29.81 32.24 -30.75
C SER A 601 30.46 32.84 -29.51
N LYS A 602 31.04 32.00 -28.66
CA LYS A 602 31.76 32.45 -27.46
C LYS A 602 33.01 33.27 -27.80
N HIS A 603 33.73 32.91 -28.86
CA HIS A 603 34.96 33.62 -29.27
C HIS A 603 34.68 34.95 -29.96
N THR A 604 33.60 35.04 -30.74
CA THR A 604 33.25 36.23 -31.55
C THR A 604 32.27 37.18 -30.86
N GLY A 605 31.55 36.70 -29.85
CA GLY A 605 30.46 37.44 -29.20
C GLY A 605 29.18 37.52 -30.05
N MET A 606 29.12 36.77 -31.16
CA MET A 606 27.95 36.70 -32.02
C MET A 606 26.87 35.79 -31.44
N THR A 607 25.61 36.01 -31.82
CA THR A 607 24.54 35.07 -31.50
C THR A 607 24.78 33.71 -32.18
N VAL A 608 24.17 32.66 -31.64
CA VAL A 608 24.34 31.27 -32.13
C VAL A 608 23.96 31.15 -33.62
N ASP A 609 22.91 31.83 -34.04
CA ASP A 609 22.42 31.77 -35.43
C ASP A 609 23.40 32.40 -36.42
N TYR A 610 23.93 33.59 -36.10
CA TYR A 610 24.91 34.25 -36.95
C TYR A 610 26.27 33.53 -36.93
N SER A 611 26.63 32.92 -35.80
CA SER A 611 27.84 32.07 -35.69
C SER A 611 27.74 30.85 -36.59
N ARG A 612 26.55 30.23 -36.67
CA ARG A 612 26.27 29.13 -37.59
C ARG A 612 26.34 29.57 -39.05
N MET A 613 25.77 30.72 -39.40
CA MET A 613 25.86 31.24 -40.77
C MET A 613 27.31 31.45 -41.22
N CYS A 614 28.13 32.05 -40.37
CA CYS A 614 29.54 32.31 -40.67
C CYS A 614 30.34 31.00 -40.86
N LEU A 615 30.09 29.99 -40.01
CA LEU A 615 30.70 28.67 -40.13
C LEU A 615 30.22 27.94 -41.40
N VAL A 616 28.95 28.06 -41.78
CA VAL A 616 28.41 27.45 -43.01
C VAL A 616 29.05 28.07 -44.26
N GLU A 617 29.14 29.40 -44.32
CA GLU A 617 29.77 30.11 -45.46
C GLU A 617 31.26 29.81 -45.59
N SER A 618 31.91 29.51 -44.46
CA SER A 618 33.34 29.19 -44.40
C SER A 618 33.61 27.69 -44.46
N ALA A 619 32.66 26.90 -44.96
CA ALA A 619 32.74 25.44 -45.09
C ALA A 619 33.17 24.71 -43.81
N TRP A 620 32.75 25.24 -42.65
CA TRP A 620 33.06 24.76 -41.30
C TRP A 620 34.54 24.79 -40.91
N ASP A 621 35.37 25.58 -41.60
CA ASP A 621 36.76 25.85 -41.20
C ASP A 621 36.80 27.03 -40.19
N PRO A 622 37.23 26.82 -38.93
CA PRO A 622 37.26 27.86 -37.90
C PRO A 622 38.15 29.06 -38.24
N ASN A 623 39.27 28.83 -38.94
CA ASN A 623 40.21 29.90 -39.28
C ASN A 623 39.66 30.77 -40.42
N ALA A 624 39.04 30.13 -41.42
CA ALA A 624 38.34 30.84 -42.47
C ALA A 624 37.13 31.61 -41.93
N ALA A 625 36.37 31.02 -41.01
CA ALA A 625 35.23 31.67 -40.36
C ALA A 625 35.64 32.90 -39.54
N LEU A 626 36.77 32.86 -38.82
CA LEU A 626 37.29 34.04 -38.13
C LEU A 626 37.67 35.17 -39.11
N ALA A 627 38.32 34.85 -40.22
CA ALA A 627 38.66 35.85 -41.24
C ALA A 627 37.41 36.46 -41.90
N THR A 628 36.41 35.62 -42.20
CA THR A 628 35.10 36.06 -42.72
C THR A 628 34.41 36.99 -41.71
N PHE A 629 34.36 36.60 -40.44
CA PHE A 629 33.82 37.42 -39.36
C PHE A 629 34.54 38.77 -39.24
N GLU A 630 35.88 38.79 -39.19
CA GLU A 630 36.65 40.03 -39.05
C GLU A 630 36.41 40.99 -40.21
N SER A 631 36.29 40.48 -41.44
CA SER A 631 35.99 41.28 -42.62
C SER A 631 34.56 41.83 -42.63
N ALA A 632 33.58 41.07 -42.11
CA ALA A 632 32.17 41.42 -42.09
C ALA A 632 31.76 42.21 -40.84
N LYS A 633 32.58 42.19 -39.77
CA LYS A 633 32.27 42.73 -38.43
C LYS A 633 31.73 44.15 -38.45
N ALA A 634 32.26 45.02 -39.32
CA ALA A 634 31.83 46.41 -39.42
C ALA A 634 30.43 46.60 -40.05
N ASN A 635 29.93 45.58 -40.76
CA ASN A 635 28.68 45.62 -41.52
C ASN A 635 27.58 44.74 -40.91
N LEU A 636 27.86 44.04 -39.81
CA LEU A 636 26.87 43.19 -39.13
C LEU A 636 25.89 44.04 -38.30
N PRO A 637 24.58 43.72 -38.28
CA PRO A 637 23.59 44.43 -37.48
C PRO A 637 23.79 44.16 -35.98
N ALA A 638 23.26 45.04 -35.13
CA ALA A 638 23.39 44.90 -33.67
C ALA A 638 22.81 43.58 -33.13
N GLU A 639 21.77 43.04 -33.76
CA GLU A 639 21.14 41.75 -33.43
C GLU A 639 22.05 40.53 -33.68
N ALA A 640 23.13 40.71 -34.46
CA ALA A 640 24.11 39.67 -34.69
C ALA A 640 25.01 39.41 -33.47
N PHE A 641 24.99 40.30 -32.47
CA PHE A 641 25.83 40.21 -31.27
C PHE A 641 24.99 39.94 -30.03
N ILE A 642 25.57 39.18 -29.10
CA ILE A 642 24.96 38.92 -27.79
C ILE A 642 25.00 40.24 -27.02
N ASN A 643 23.83 40.82 -26.76
CA ASN A 643 23.72 42.01 -25.91
C ASN A 643 24.32 41.70 -24.53
N ALA A 644 25.35 42.44 -24.13
CA ALA A 644 25.85 42.39 -22.76
C ALA A 644 24.74 42.87 -21.82
N VAL A 645 24.34 42.02 -20.87
CA VAL A 645 23.50 42.41 -19.73
C VAL A 645 24.30 43.27 -18.77
#